data_AF-A0A6L5F622-F1
#
_entry.id   AF-A0A6L5F622-F1
#
_cell.length_a   1.000
_cell.length_b   1.000
_cell.length_c   1.000
_cell.angle_alpha   90.00
_cell.angle_beta   90.00
_cell.angle_gamma   90.00
#
_symmetry.space_group_name_H-M   'P 1'
#
loop_
_entity.id
_entity.type
_entity.pdbx_description
1 polymer ?
#
loop_
_entity_poly.entity_id
_entity_poly.type
_entity_poly.pdbx_seq_one_letter_code
_entity_poly.pdbx_strand_id
1 'polypeptide(L)'
;MRYLVGSVTACVVVALLFTPGTTSAADGPFDDVPSDHLFVDEITWLAGEGITLGCNPPDNTLFCPDDPVTRGQMAAFLVRGLHLDAGSGSFDDTAGHVFEDDISALAAACITLGCNPPDNTLFCPDNPVTRGQMAAFLVRGLHLDAGSGSFDDTAGHVFEDDISALAAVRITLGCNPPDNTLFCPDNPVTRAQMAAFLHRGLEDDPPPTTTTTTTPPTTTTAPTTTTPPTTTTAPTTTMPGTGPEITTTALPPLSVFEAYETTLQASGGEGPYTWDVEGLPTGLVFNADTATISNDPDYADVISTAATDITVTVTDDLNNSTSVVLTLDPVDITSVDAGNYHSCALDEEGAAWCWGENESGQLGEGGLALGSTLPVNVLGDHEFSSITAGGEHTCALDVEGAAWCWGRNHNGQLGDNNLGVNSTTPVRVAGGHTFSQLATSFAYTCGIDTDDIVWCWGSDNLGQLGLGGDGAPVPVPTMVGDGDPFTAATVVTGGSHACALKDSGDAYCWGYNANGQLGIGPDTSIHTLPTLVVGDHTFTSLVNGQNHTCGIDDAGATWCWGENAAGQLGLGDYSPNHNVPEQLTDGPEFTRIIAETGHYTCGIDLNDAAWCWGSNNFGQLGIGQIGGSNPPNPVPVVGDHNFGAMSLGEFHACGTDGENVVRCWGGNFTAQLGQGTEGFGTEVTRPEPVHRGTAPATGPGPLRLNTSALPDFHALVSYEEQLWAEGGSGEYLWQAEGLPDGLVLDESTGLIANDPTNPVIRDASPFPVVDVTVTDTRNPDESVTETLFLEMVGVTQLNSGWGHTCAVTSEATAFCWGRNNTGQIGNGIVGGDGPDGDASLPAPVLNTEGTGPLTDVAEVVGGDGHSCARTNAGTAYCWGASFDGRLGNGSIDPQPQPLPQQVRNSDDSGPLTDVVDIVTGSQFGCAITADGVLHCWGNSSQGKLGNGETNGFQPLPQPVRNPTATGPLTDVTEVSAGSSHACAVSAGTTYCWGGNFGGKLGNGESTASEPIPVEVRNPENTGPLADVSGLSPGANHTCARSGGDAFCWGGNSTGQLGRGSSVGNPLLPGPVRNPDDTGALVGIATIASADNHVCAIANGGATYCWGNNSEGQLGNGENGVPVNPLPQEVLNGDGSAPLPTPEDLSGGNAHTCVLTTTRVVQCFGGNWDHQLGNGDTTDPEPLPVGLHPGDG
;
A
#
# COMPACT_ATOMS: atom_id res chain seq x y z
N MET A 1 -18.46 -1.23 -66.17
CA MET A 1 -19.30 -1.42 -67.38
C MET A 1 -19.72 -2.90 -67.45
N ARG A 2 -20.98 -3.18 -67.82
CA ARG A 2 -21.57 -4.47 -68.22
C ARG A 2 -21.61 -5.65 -67.22
N TYR A 3 -22.85 -6.01 -66.87
CA TYR A 3 -23.34 -7.26 -66.27
C TYR A 3 -23.21 -8.50 -67.19
N LEU A 4 -23.19 -9.70 -66.60
CA LEU A 4 -24.07 -10.83 -66.97
C LEU A 4 -24.22 -11.85 -65.82
N VAL A 5 -25.14 -12.82 -65.97
CA VAL A 5 -25.91 -13.44 -64.86
C VAL A 5 -25.75 -14.97 -64.79
N GLY A 6 -25.48 -15.48 -63.57
CA GLY A 6 -26.07 -16.63 -62.86
C GLY A 6 -26.25 -18.04 -63.47
N SER A 7 -26.04 -19.07 -62.63
CA SER A 7 -26.89 -20.29 -62.57
C SER A 7 -26.64 -21.12 -61.30
N VAL A 8 -27.72 -21.53 -60.61
CA VAL A 8 -27.76 -22.47 -59.46
C VAL A 8 -28.19 -23.86 -59.93
N THR A 9 -27.68 -24.95 -59.29
CA THR A 9 -28.28 -26.30 -59.03
C THR A 9 -27.18 -27.40 -58.98
N ALA A 10 -27.26 -28.51 -58.21
CA ALA A 10 -28.08 -28.88 -57.05
C ALA A 10 -27.59 -30.21 -56.40
N CYS A 11 -27.93 -30.42 -55.11
CA CYS A 11 -28.12 -31.69 -54.39
C CYS A 11 -27.03 -32.79 -54.39
N VAL A 12 -26.66 -33.27 -53.18
CA VAL A 12 -27.12 -34.58 -52.65
C VAL A 12 -27.33 -34.48 -51.13
N VAL A 13 -28.52 -34.85 -50.65
CA VAL A 13 -28.78 -35.17 -49.23
C VAL A 13 -28.41 -36.64 -49.00
N VAL A 14 -27.57 -36.93 -48.01
CA VAL A 14 -27.37 -38.30 -47.50
C VAL A 14 -27.83 -38.34 -46.04
N ALA A 15 -29.06 -38.81 -45.83
CA ALA A 15 -29.50 -39.19 -44.49
C ALA A 15 -28.83 -40.50 -44.09
N LEU A 16 -28.11 -40.50 -42.96
CA LEU A 16 -27.68 -41.73 -42.29
C LEU A 16 -28.58 -41.99 -41.09
N LEU A 17 -29.32 -43.09 -41.17
CA LEU A 17 -30.17 -43.59 -40.11
C LEU A 17 -29.30 -44.24 -39.03
N PHE A 18 -29.35 -43.73 -37.81
CA PHE A 18 -29.00 -44.50 -36.62
C PHE A 18 -30.25 -44.82 -35.81
N THR A 19 -30.39 -46.10 -35.47
CA THR A 19 -31.46 -46.62 -34.60
C THR A 19 -31.09 -46.38 -33.14
N PRO A 20 -32.00 -45.94 -32.27
CA PRO A 20 -31.70 -45.77 -30.85
C PRO A 20 -31.40 -47.13 -30.23
N GLY A 21 -30.15 -47.33 -29.81
CA GLY A 21 -29.76 -48.42 -28.94
C GLY A 21 -30.28 -48.13 -27.54
N THR A 22 -31.07 -49.04 -26.97
CA THR A 22 -31.52 -48.92 -25.57
C THR A 22 -30.41 -49.38 -24.64
N THR A 23 -29.58 -48.45 -24.17
CA THR A 23 -28.78 -48.60 -22.95
C THR A 23 -29.15 -47.51 -21.95
N SER A 24 -28.63 -47.62 -20.74
CA SER A 24 -29.19 -46.99 -19.55
C SER A 24 -29.08 -45.46 -19.57
N ALA A 25 -30.04 -44.77 -18.95
CA ALA A 25 -29.92 -43.35 -18.65
C ALA A 25 -28.86 -43.18 -17.54
N ALA A 26 -27.60 -43.19 -17.98
CA ALA A 26 -26.30 -43.10 -17.31
C ALA A 26 -25.16 -43.25 -18.36
N ASP A 27 -25.45 -43.85 -19.52
CA ASP A 27 -24.58 -43.91 -20.70
C ASP A 27 -24.39 -42.50 -21.35
N GLY A 28 -23.63 -41.60 -20.71
CA GLY A 28 -23.37 -40.21 -21.16
C GLY A 28 -22.17 -40.03 -22.12
N PRO A 29 -21.82 -38.79 -22.55
CA PRO A 29 -20.78 -38.54 -23.55
C PRO A 29 -19.36 -38.28 -22.99
N PHE A 30 -19.22 -37.77 -21.77
CA PHE A 30 -17.93 -37.46 -21.13
C PHE A 30 -17.90 -37.97 -19.68
N ASP A 31 -16.75 -38.46 -19.22
CA ASP A 31 -16.59 -39.18 -17.94
C ASP A 31 -16.70 -38.25 -16.70
N ASP A 32 -16.47 -36.95 -16.88
CA ASP A 32 -16.43 -35.92 -15.84
C ASP A 32 -17.70 -35.05 -15.74
N VAL A 33 -18.72 -35.32 -16.55
CA VAL A 33 -20.00 -34.59 -16.52
C VAL A 33 -21.07 -35.52 -15.94
N PRO A 34 -21.37 -35.45 -14.63
CA PRO A 34 -22.35 -36.35 -14.01
C PRO A 34 -23.77 -36.05 -14.50
N SER A 35 -24.66 -37.04 -14.41
CA SER A 35 -26.02 -36.98 -14.96
C SER A 35 -26.97 -35.95 -14.33
N ASP A 36 -26.55 -35.34 -13.22
CA ASP A 36 -27.23 -34.26 -12.49
C ASP A 36 -26.49 -32.91 -12.59
N HIS A 37 -25.45 -32.80 -13.41
CA HIS A 37 -24.77 -31.55 -13.70
C HIS A 37 -25.70 -30.55 -14.40
N LEU A 38 -25.63 -29.27 -14.01
CA LEU A 38 -26.57 -28.21 -14.42
C LEU A 38 -26.69 -28.07 -15.95
N PHE A 39 -25.59 -28.27 -16.68
CA PHE A 39 -25.49 -28.11 -18.14
C PHE A 39 -25.32 -29.44 -18.89
N VAL A 40 -25.75 -30.58 -18.30
CA VAL A 40 -25.53 -31.92 -18.88
C VAL A 40 -26.18 -32.10 -20.26
N ASP A 41 -27.36 -31.51 -20.48
CA ASP A 41 -28.10 -31.61 -21.74
C ASP A 41 -27.40 -30.79 -22.85
N GLU A 42 -26.96 -29.55 -22.55
CA GLU A 42 -26.26 -28.68 -23.50
C GLU A 42 -24.88 -29.22 -23.88
N ILE A 43 -24.13 -29.75 -22.92
CA ILE A 43 -22.84 -30.41 -23.18
C ILE A 43 -23.04 -31.66 -24.06
N THR A 44 -24.11 -32.42 -23.82
CA THR A 44 -24.45 -33.60 -24.63
C THR A 44 -24.84 -33.21 -26.06
N TRP A 45 -25.55 -32.10 -26.25
CA TRP A 45 -25.85 -31.58 -27.58
C TRP A 45 -24.60 -31.10 -28.32
N LEU A 46 -23.69 -30.34 -27.67
CA LEU A 46 -22.44 -29.91 -28.30
C LEU A 46 -21.59 -31.10 -28.79
N ALA A 47 -21.60 -32.21 -28.05
CA ALA A 47 -20.92 -33.44 -28.44
C ALA A 47 -21.64 -34.15 -29.61
N GLY A 48 -22.97 -34.16 -29.61
CA GLY A 48 -23.80 -34.73 -30.68
C GLY A 48 -23.64 -34.01 -32.02
N GLU A 49 -23.56 -32.69 -32.01
CA GLU A 49 -23.32 -31.85 -33.20
C GLU A 49 -21.83 -31.78 -33.61
N GLY A 50 -20.92 -32.39 -32.84
CA GLY A 50 -19.48 -32.40 -33.13
C GLY A 50 -18.77 -31.05 -32.94
N ILE A 51 -19.39 -30.14 -32.20
CA ILE A 51 -18.87 -28.80 -31.90
C ILE A 51 -17.71 -28.89 -30.90
N THR A 52 -17.83 -29.75 -29.89
CA THR A 52 -16.73 -30.09 -28.97
C THR A 52 -16.06 -31.41 -29.37
N LEU A 53 -14.77 -31.52 -29.04
CA LEU A 53 -13.99 -32.76 -29.12
C LEU A 53 -13.45 -33.20 -27.74
N GLY A 54 -13.94 -32.63 -26.63
CA GLY A 54 -13.39 -32.84 -25.29
C GLY A 54 -12.16 -31.96 -24.98
N CYS A 55 -11.54 -32.18 -23.82
CA CYS A 55 -10.39 -31.40 -23.32
C CYS A 55 -9.08 -32.21 -23.18
N ASN A 56 -9.12 -33.56 -23.26
CA ASN A 56 -7.97 -34.44 -23.01
C ASN A 56 -7.51 -35.25 -24.25
N PRO A 57 -6.95 -34.61 -25.29
CA PRO A 57 -6.45 -35.32 -26.46
C PRO A 57 -5.27 -36.25 -26.13
N PRO A 58 -5.14 -37.42 -26.79
CA PRO A 58 -5.96 -37.88 -27.92
C PRO A 58 -7.22 -38.65 -27.52
N ASP A 59 -7.41 -38.94 -26.23
CA ASP A 59 -8.46 -39.84 -25.75
C ASP A 59 -9.84 -39.19 -25.74
N ASN A 60 -9.91 -37.87 -25.50
CA ASN A 60 -11.10 -37.04 -25.67
C ASN A 60 -12.34 -37.51 -24.87
N THR A 61 -12.11 -38.12 -23.70
CA THR A 61 -13.13 -38.67 -22.79
C THR A 61 -13.63 -37.67 -21.74
N LEU A 62 -12.98 -36.53 -21.57
CA LEU A 62 -13.33 -35.49 -20.60
C LEU A 62 -13.84 -34.24 -21.32
N PHE A 63 -14.81 -33.55 -20.71
CA PHE A 63 -15.29 -32.25 -21.19
C PHE A 63 -14.58 -31.07 -20.51
N CYS A 64 -14.18 -31.22 -19.25
CA CYS A 64 -13.70 -30.18 -18.34
C CYS A 64 -14.74 -29.03 -18.21
N PRO A 65 -15.87 -29.24 -17.49
CA PRO A 65 -16.99 -28.28 -17.47
C PRO A 65 -16.66 -26.92 -16.82
N ASP A 66 -15.86 -26.92 -15.76
CA ASP A 66 -15.57 -25.71 -14.96
C ASP A 66 -14.33 -24.94 -15.46
N ASP A 67 -13.49 -25.57 -16.30
CA ASP A 67 -12.32 -24.94 -16.89
C ASP A 67 -12.71 -23.72 -17.78
N PRO A 68 -11.94 -22.63 -17.77
CA PRO A 68 -12.16 -21.48 -18.64
C PRO A 68 -11.87 -21.82 -20.12
N VAL A 69 -12.61 -21.19 -21.03
CA VAL A 69 -12.38 -21.30 -22.48
C VAL A 69 -11.26 -20.36 -22.91
N THR A 70 -10.17 -20.88 -23.50
CA THR A 70 -9.14 -20.02 -24.13
C THR A 70 -9.59 -19.48 -25.49
N ARG A 71 -8.99 -18.39 -25.96
CA ARG A 71 -9.33 -17.73 -27.24
C ARG A 71 -9.17 -18.66 -28.45
N GLY A 72 -8.17 -19.54 -28.45
CA GLY A 72 -7.99 -20.57 -29.48
C GLY A 72 -9.07 -21.67 -29.40
N GLN A 73 -9.46 -22.09 -28.19
CA GLN A 73 -10.59 -23.01 -28.01
C GLN A 73 -11.92 -22.37 -28.46
N MET A 74 -12.12 -21.08 -28.14
CA MET A 74 -13.26 -20.27 -28.57
C MET A 74 -13.36 -20.22 -30.10
N ALA A 75 -12.23 -20.02 -30.80
CA ALA A 75 -12.17 -20.10 -32.26
C ALA A 75 -12.65 -21.48 -32.76
N ALA A 76 -12.11 -22.56 -32.20
CA ALA A 76 -12.50 -23.93 -32.58
C ALA A 76 -13.99 -24.24 -32.31
N PHE A 77 -14.57 -23.72 -31.22
CA PHE A 77 -16.00 -23.82 -30.93
C PHE A 77 -16.84 -23.09 -31.98
N LEU A 78 -16.46 -21.85 -32.33
CA LEU A 78 -17.22 -21.00 -33.25
C LEU A 78 -17.09 -21.43 -34.71
N VAL A 79 -15.91 -21.90 -35.17
CA VAL A 79 -15.75 -22.46 -36.52
C VAL A 79 -16.67 -23.65 -36.75
N ARG A 80 -16.75 -24.57 -35.77
CA ARG A 80 -17.60 -25.76 -35.88
C ARG A 80 -19.08 -25.43 -35.72
N GLY A 81 -19.45 -24.61 -34.74
CA GLY A 81 -20.84 -24.20 -34.51
C GLY A 81 -21.43 -23.40 -35.68
N LEU A 82 -20.70 -22.39 -36.15
CA LEU A 82 -21.15 -21.50 -37.25
C LEU A 82 -20.82 -22.03 -38.64
N HIS A 83 -20.15 -23.20 -38.75
CA HIS A 83 -19.76 -23.84 -40.00
C HIS A 83 -18.92 -22.91 -40.92
N LEU A 84 -17.91 -22.25 -40.35
CA LEU A 84 -17.10 -21.26 -41.06
C LEU A 84 -16.17 -21.92 -42.10
N ASP A 85 -16.06 -21.31 -43.28
CA ASP A 85 -15.10 -21.72 -44.30
C ASP A 85 -13.66 -21.39 -43.86
N ALA A 86 -12.70 -22.23 -44.29
CA ALA A 86 -11.28 -22.01 -44.00
C ALA A 86 -10.78 -20.65 -44.52
N GLY A 87 -10.21 -19.85 -43.62
CA GLY A 87 -9.78 -18.48 -43.90
C GLY A 87 -8.31 -18.33 -44.27
N SER A 88 -7.89 -17.07 -44.45
CA SER A 88 -6.48 -16.71 -44.68
C SER A 88 -6.06 -15.44 -43.93
N GLY A 89 -6.74 -15.13 -42.81
CA GLY A 89 -6.26 -14.13 -41.86
C GLY A 89 -5.12 -14.72 -41.03
N SER A 90 -4.16 -13.90 -40.63
CA SER A 90 -2.99 -14.32 -39.84
C SER A 90 -2.72 -13.27 -38.79
N PHE A 91 -2.46 -13.71 -37.57
CA PHE A 91 -1.91 -12.89 -36.48
C PHE A 91 -0.49 -13.38 -36.18
N ASP A 92 0.40 -12.47 -35.75
CA ASP A 92 1.84 -12.72 -35.67
C ASP A 92 2.22 -13.82 -34.66
N ASP A 93 1.37 -14.08 -33.66
CA ASP A 93 1.52 -15.08 -32.61
C ASP A 93 0.81 -16.43 -32.91
N THR A 94 0.08 -16.54 -34.01
CA THR A 94 -0.71 -17.76 -34.33
C THR A 94 0.04 -18.82 -35.12
N ALA A 95 1.21 -18.48 -35.68
CA ALA A 95 1.96 -19.35 -36.58
C ALA A 95 2.47 -20.64 -35.88
N GLY A 96 1.95 -21.79 -36.31
CA GLY A 96 2.26 -23.10 -35.73
C GLY A 96 1.44 -23.46 -34.49
N HIS A 97 0.44 -22.65 -34.10
CA HIS A 97 -0.47 -22.97 -33.00
C HIS A 97 -1.47 -24.07 -33.41
N VAL A 98 -1.94 -24.87 -32.44
CA VAL A 98 -2.87 -25.98 -32.73
C VAL A 98 -4.24 -25.52 -33.23
N PHE A 99 -4.59 -24.24 -33.03
CA PHE A 99 -5.82 -23.62 -33.52
C PHE A 99 -5.58 -22.60 -34.66
N GLU A 100 -4.40 -22.55 -35.28
CA GLU A 100 -4.04 -21.59 -36.35
C GLU A 100 -5.13 -21.52 -37.45
N ASP A 101 -5.52 -22.69 -38.01
CA ASP A 101 -6.56 -22.78 -39.05
C ASP A 101 -7.93 -22.27 -38.58
N ASP A 102 -8.32 -22.55 -37.32
CA ASP A 102 -9.61 -22.13 -36.75
C ASP A 102 -9.62 -20.60 -36.54
N ILE A 103 -8.50 -20.02 -36.10
CA ILE A 103 -8.34 -18.58 -35.89
C ILE A 103 -8.33 -17.83 -37.22
N SER A 104 -7.66 -18.36 -38.25
CA SER A 104 -7.68 -17.83 -39.62
C SER A 104 -9.11 -17.77 -40.19
N ALA A 105 -9.97 -18.73 -39.86
CA ALA A 105 -11.38 -18.74 -40.25
C ALA A 105 -12.21 -17.66 -39.53
N LEU A 106 -12.04 -17.47 -38.21
CA LEU A 106 -12.67 -16.38 -37.46
C LEU A 106 -12.29 -14.99 -38.00
N ALA A 107 -11.00 -14.80 -38.31
CA ALA A 107 -10.49 -13.55 -38.89
C ALA A 107 -11.08 -13.29 -40.28
N ALA A 108 -11.17 -14.32 -41.14
CA ALA A 108 -11.78 -14.20 -42.45
C ALA A 108 -13.30 -13.94 -42.40
N ALA A 109 -13.96 -14.36 -41.32
CA ALA A 109 -15.37 -14.06 -41.02
C ALA A 109 -15.59 -12.69 -40.33
N CYS A 110 -14.53 -11.93 -40.04
CA CYS A 110 -14.56 -10.67 -39.28
C CYS A 110 -15.18 -10.80 -37.86
N ILE A 111 -15.11 -11.98 -37.26
CA ILE A 111 -15.65 -12.26 -35.91
C ILE A 111 -14.66 -11.79 -34.82
N THR A 112 -13.37 -11.87 -35.10
CA THR A 112 -12.29 -11.35 -34.25
C THR A 112 -11.58 -10.16 -34.89
N LEU A 113 -11.04 -9.27 -34.06
CA LEU A 113 -10.15 -8.19 -34.49
C LEU A 113 -8.71 -8.38 -34.00
N GLY A 114 -8.47 -9.12 -32.91
CA GLY A 114 -7.14 -9.27 -32.28
C GLY A 114 -7.23 -9.23 -30.76
N CYS A 115 -6.10 -9.05 -30.08
CA CYS A 115 -6.01 -8.81 -28.63
C CYS A 115 -5.16 -7.58 -28.23
N ASN A 116 -4.49 -6.90 -29.18
CA ASN A 116 -3.61 -5.76 -28.91
C ASN A 116 -4.02 -4.51 -29.71
N PRO A 117 -5.15 -3.86 -29.39
CA PRO A 117 -5.50 -2.59 -30.01
C PRO A 117 -4.43 -1.51 -29.72
N PRO A 118 -4.22 -0.53 -30.62
CA PRO A 118 -4.90 -0.35 -31.90
C PRO A 118 -4.38 -1.27 -33.02
N ASP A 119 -3.15 -1.77 -32.90
CA ASP A 119 -2.43 -2.49 -33.96
C ASP A 119 -3.10 -3.80 -34.39
N ASN A 120 -3.69 -4.52 -33.45
CA ASN A 120 -4.48 -5.73 -33.69
C ASN A 120 -3.72 -6.83 -34.47
N THR A 121 -2.40 -6.90 -34.26
CA THR A 121 -1.48 -7.85 -34.91
C THR A 121 -1.41 -9.22 -34.22
N LEU A 122 -1.87 -9.32 -32.96
CA LEU A 122 -1.85 -10.53 -32.14
C LEU A 122 -3.27 -11.07 -31.90
N PHE A 123 -3.41 -12.39 -31.73
CA PHE A 123 -4.68 -13.04 -31.37
C PHE A 123 -4.75 -13.48 -29.91
N CYS A 124 -3.62 -13.76 -29.26
CA CYS A 124 -3.48 -14.29 -27.91
C CYS A 124 -4.22 -15.65 -27.71
N PRO A 125 -3.86 -16.73 -28.44
CA PRO A 125 -4.66 -17.95 -28.51
C PRO A 125 -4.80 -18.72 -27.18
N ASP A 126 -3.86 -18.57 -26.25
CA ASP A 126 -3.87 -19.29 -24.97
C ASP A 126 -4.53 -18.50 -23.81
N ASN A 127 -4.82 -17.20 -24.00
CA ASN A 127 -5.49 -16.39 -22.99
C ASN A 127 -6.97 -16.83 -22.80
N PRO A 128 -7.53 -16.77 -21.58
CA PRO A 128 -8.96 -17.02 -21.34
C PRO A 128 -9.85 -15.96 -22.02
N VAL A 129 -11.12 -16.31 -22.26
CA VAL A 129 -12.14 -15.40 -22.79
C VAL A 129 -13.09 -14.96 -21.68
N THR A 130 -13.26 -13.65 -21.49
CA THR A 130 -14.28 -13.11 -20.57
C THR A 130 -15.69 -13.23 -21.15
N ARG A 131 -16.73 -13.18 -20.31
CA ARG A 131 -18.12 -13.25 -20.77
C ARG A 131 -18.51 -12.08 -21.68
N GLY A 132 -17.94 -10.89 -21.49
CA GLY A 132 -18.10 -9.74 -22.38
C GLY A 132 -17.43 -9.97 -23.76
N GLN A 133 -16.18 -10.46 -23.77
CA GLN A 133 -15.51 -10.84 -25.03
C GLN A 133 -16.27 -11.96 -25.77
N MET A 134 -16.83 -12.93 -25.04
CA MET A 134 -17.70 -13.98 -25.58
C MET A 134 -19.00 -13.41 -26.18
N ALA A 135 -19.61 -12.39 -25.55
CA ALA A 135 -20.75 -11.67 -26.12
C ALA A 135 -20.38 -11.04 -27.48
N ALA A 136 -19.26 -10.32 -27.56
CA ALA A 136 -18.79 -9.70 -28.80
C ALA A 136 -18.52 -10.73 -29.91
N PHE A 137 -17.95 -11.90 -29.58
CA PHE A 137 -17.78 -13.00 -30.54
C PHE A 137 -19.13 -13.55 -31.03
N LEU A 138 -20.12 -13.72 -30.14
CA LEU A 138 -21.43 -14.25 -30.51
C LEU A 138 -22.30 -13.23 -31.28
N VAL A 139 -22.27 -11.94 -30.96
CA VAL A 139 -22.98 -10.91 -31.74
C VAL A 139 -22.48 -10.86 -33.18
N ARG A 140 -21.15 -10.84 -33.38
CA ARG A 140 -20.56 -10.83 -34.72
C ARG A 140 -20.79 -12.16 -35.45
N GLY A 141 -20.65 -13.29 -34.76
CA GLY A 141 -20.85 -14.62 -35.35
C GLY A 141 -22.30 -14.89 -35.77
N LEU A 142 -23.27 -14.56 -34.90
CA LEU A 142 -24.70 -14.78 -35.12
C LEU A 142 -25.40 -13.61 -35.83
N HIS A 143 -24.69 -12.50 -36.07
CA HIS A 143 -25.19 -11.28 -36.71
C HIS A 143 -26.41 -10.70 -35.97
N LEU A 144 -26.29 -10.54 -34.65
CA LEU A 144 -27.38 -10.05 -33.80
C LEU A 144 -27.54 -8.53 -33.94
N ASP A 145 -28.79 -8.07 -34.04
CA ASP A 145 -29.13 -6.64 -33.98
C ASP A 145 -28.96 -6.12 -32.53
N ALA A 146 -28.66 -4.82 -32.38
CA ALA A 146 -28.56 -4.17 -31.07
C ALA A 146 -29.83 -4.37 -30.22
N GLY A 147 -29.63 -4.81 -28.98
CA GLY A 147 -30.71 -5.17 -28.06
C GLY A 147 -31.08 -4.07 -27.07
N SER A 148 -32.03 -4.38 -26.19
CA SER A 148 -32.46 -3.48 -25.09
C SER A 148 -32.68 -4.24 -23.78
N GLY A 149 -32.01 -5.38 -23.60
CA GLY A 149 -31.94 -6.05 -22.30
C GLY A 149 -30.73 -5.49 -21.55
N SER A 150 -30.88 -5.18 -20.27
CA SER A 150 -29.83 -4.62 -19.42
C SER A 150 -29.70 -5.47 -18.17
N PHE A 151 -28.46 -5.63 -17.71
CA PHE A 151 -28.11 -6.18 -16.40
C PHE A 151 -27.48 -5.06 -15.56
N ASP A 152 -27.65 -5.11 -14.24
CA ASP A 152 -27.31 -3.99 -13.34
C ASP A 152 -25.79 -3.66 -13.35
N ASP A 153 -24.95 -4.62 -13.73
CA ASP A 153 -23.48 -4.55 -13.87
C ASP A 153 -22.99 -4.36 -15.33
N THR A 154 -23.88 -3.96 -16.25
CA THR A 154 -23.50 -3.78 -17.67
C THR A 154 -23.51 -2.34 -18.16
N ALA A 155 -24.12 -1.42 -17.43
CA ALA A 155 -24.17 -0.01 -17.80
C ALA A 155 -22.76 0.61 -17.82
N GLY A 156 -22.32 1.07 -19.00
CA GLY A 156 -20.98 1.63 -19.20
C GLY A 156 -19.88 0.62 -19.58
N HIS A 157 -20.18 -0.69 -19.61
CA HIS A 157 -19.17 -1.69 -19.99
C HIS A 157 -18.84 -1.61 -21.49
N VAL A 158 -17.58 -1.85 -21.87
CA VAL A 158 -17.12 -1.84 -23.30
C VAL A 158 -17.79 -2.90 -24.20
N PHE A 159 -18.63 -3.77 -23.64
CA PHE A 159 -19.41 -4.80 -24.33
C PHE A 159 -20.92 -4.68 -24.02
N GLU A 160 -21.39 -3.57 -23.42
CA GLU A 160 -22.79 -3.36 -23.02
C GLU A 160 -23.76 -3.61 -24.19
N ASP A 161 -23.48 -3.05 -25.36
CA ASP A 161 -24.28 -3.24 -26.58
C ASP A 161 -24.32 -4.72 -27.01
N ASP A 162 -23.17 -5.41 -26.95
CA ASP A 162 -23.05 -6.81 -27.35
C ASP A 162 -23.83 -7.72 -26.37
N ILE A 163 -23.71 -7.44 -25.08
CA ILE A 163 -24.41 -8.15 -23.99
C ILE A 163 -25.93 -7.88 -24.09
N SER A 164 -26.31 -6.64 -24.39
CA SER A 164 -27.70 -6.23 -24.58
C SER A 164 -28.34 -6.95 -25.77
N ALA A 165 -27.60 -7.15 -26.86
CA ALA A 165 -28.02 -7.96 -28.01
C ALA A 165 -28.24 -9.43 -27.61
N LEU A 166 -27.29 -10.07 -26.89
CA LEU A 166 -27.45 -11.43 -26.36
C LEU A 166 -28.66 -11.56 -25.43
N ALA A 167 -28.92 -10.55 -24.59
CA ALA A 167 -30.03 -10.51 -23.65
C ALA A 167 -31.38 -10.42 -24.37
N ALA A 168 -31.46 -9.58 -25.41
CA ALA A 168 -32.67 -9.39 -26.22
C ALA A 168 -33.13 -10.68 -26.91
N VAL A 169 -32.20 -11.55 -27.34
CA VAL A 169 -32.49 -12.88 -27.91
C VAL A 169 -32.42 -14.03 -26.89
N ARG A 170 -32.23 -13.74 -25.60
CA ARG A 170 -32.18 -14.70 -24.48
C ARG A 170 -31.05 -15.75 -24.55
N ILE A 171 -30.00 -15.45 -25.30
CA ILE A 171 -28.75 -16.24 -25.33
C ILE A 171 -28.03 -16.17 -23.99
N THR A 172 -28.22 -15.09 -23.22
CA THR A 172 -27.83 -15.01 -21.81
C THR A 172 -29.02 -15.05 -20.86
N LEU A 173 -28.76 -15.46 -19.62
CA LEU A 173 -29.70 -15.46 -18.49
C LEU A 173 -29.05 -14.87 -17.22
N GLY A 174 -27.94 -14.13 -17.35
CA GLY A 174 -27.20 -13.58 -16.21
C GLY A 174 -26.17 -14.53 -15.58
N CYS A 175 -25.69 -14.18 -14.38
CA CYS A 175 -24.70 -14.93 -13.60
C CYS A 175 -25.09 -15.16 -12.12
N ASN A 176 -26.08 -14.46 -11.57
CA ASN A 176 -26.49 -14.52 -10.16
C ASN A 176 -27.88 -15.17 -9.93
N PRO A 177 -28.05 -16.49 -10.13
CA PRO A 177 -29.32 -17.15 -9.88
C PRO A 177 -29.70 -17.11 -8.38
N PRO A 178 -30.98 -16.97 -8.02
CA PRO A 178 -32.15 -17.03 -8.90
C PRO A 178 -32.51 -15.71 -9.60
N ASP A 179 -32.00 -14.59 -9.10
CA ASP A 179 -32.47 -13.25 -9.47
C ASP A 179 -32.00 -12.82 -10.86
N ASN A 180 -30.80 -13.25 -11.28
CA ASN A 180 -30.29 -13.14 -12.64
C ASN A 180 -30.26 -11.69 -13.18
N THR A 181 -30.01 -10.73 -12.29
CA THR A 181 -29.92 -9.30 -12.58
C THR A 181 -28.52 -8.85 -13.02
N LEU A 182 -27.49 -9.67 -12.82
CA LEU A 182 -26.09 -9.42 -13.20
C LEU A 182 -25.68 -10.29 -14.38
N PHE A 183 -24.79 -9.80 -15.26
CA PHE A 183 -24.19 -10.55 -16.37
C PHE A 183 -22.80 -11.09 -16.06
N CYS A 184 -22.04 -10.44 -15.16
CA CYS A 184 -20.64 -10.66 -14.85
C CYS A 184 -19.76 -10.62 -16.11
N PRO A 185 -19.56 -9.45 -16.75
CA PRO A 185 -18.89 -9.36 -18.05
C PRO A 185 -17.42 -9.76 -18.03
N ASP A 186 -16.65 -9.41 -16.99
CA ASP A 186 -15.21 -9.69 -16.93
C ASP A 186 -14.86 -11.11 -16.49
N ASN A 187 -15.80 -11.82 -15.84
CA ASN A 187 -15.57 -13.19 -15.40
C ASN A 187 -15.25 -14.10 -16.62
N PRO A 188 -14.23 -14.97 -16.54
CA PRO A 188 -13.96 -15.98 -17.57
C PRO A 188 -15.18 -16.86 -17.85
N VAL A 189 -15.47 -17.13 -19.13
CA VAL A 189 -16.54 -18.06 -19.49
C VAL A 189 -16.03 -19.51 -19.34
N THR A 190 -16.68 -20.30 -18.47
CA THR A 190 -16.35 -21.73 -18.34
C THR A 190 -16.86 -22.51 -19.55
N ARG A 191 -16.27 -23.67 -19.82
CA ARG A 191 -16.66 -24.53 -20.95
C ARG A 191 -18.12 -24.99 -20.86
N ALA A 192 -18.65 -25.22 -19.66
CA ALA A 192 -20.06 -25.55 -19.47
C ALA A 192 -20.99 -24.34 -19.68
N GLN A 193 -20.58 -23.13 -19.26
CA GLN A 193 -21.31 -21.92 -19.59
C GLN A 193 -21.32 -21.68 -21.11
N MET A 194 -20.19 -21.86 -21.79
CA MET A 194 -20.09 -21.73 -23.25
C MET A 194 -20.98 -22.74 -23.99
N ALA A 195 -21.09 -23.98 -23.47
CA ALA A 195 -22.05 -24.95 -23.96
C ALA A 195 -23.49 -24.41 -23.90
N ALA A 196 -23.89 -23.80 -22.78
CA ALA A 196 -25.21 -23.19 -22.62
C ALA A 196 -25.44 -21.94 -23.47
N PHE A 197 -24.40 -21.16 -23.79
CA PHE A 197 -24.49 -20.03 -24.72
C PHE A 197 -24.68 -20.50 -26.17
N LEU A 198 -23.88 -21.45 -26.64
CA LEU A 198 -23.97 -21.99 -28.00
C LEU A 198 -25.28 -22.76 -28.24
N HIS A 199 -25.71 -23.58 -27.28
CA HIS A 199 -26.97 -24.32 -27.38
C HIS A 199 -28.17 -23.38 -27.55
N ARG A 200 -28.19 -22.24 -26.84
CA ARG A 200 -29.26 -21.23 -26.97
C ARG A 200 -29.13 -20.36 -28.22
N GLY A 201 -27.92 -20.15 -28.73
CA GLY A 201 -27.68 -19.31 -29.90
C GLY A 201 -28.01 -19.94 -31.26
N LEU A 202 -28.37 -21.23 -31.31
CA LEU A 202 -28.37 -22.03 -32.55
C LEU A 202 -29.71 -22.79 -32.88
N GLU A 203 -30.92 -22.31 -32.49
CA GLU A 203 -32.25 -22.90 -32.87
C GLU A 203 -33.38 -21.91 -33.33
N ASP A 204 -34.69 -22.22 -33.17
CA ASP A 204 -35.84 -21.64 -33.94
C ASP A 204 -37.09 -21.19 -33.11
N ASP A 205 -37.57 -21.92 -32.08
CA ASP A 205 -38.89 -21.65 -31.41
C ASP A 205 -38.79 -21.44 -29.87
N PRO A 206 -38.41 -20.25 -29.36
CA PRO A 206 -38.21 -19.98 -27.92
C PRO A 206 -39.50 -20.05 -27.07
N PRO A 207 -39.38 -20.33 -25.75
CA PRO A 207 -40.52 -20.62 -24.87
C PRO A 207 -41.49 -19.43 -24.66
N PRO A 208 -42.81 -19.60 -24.91
CA PRO A 208 -43.78 -18.50 -24.90
C PRO A 208 -44.25 -18.07 -23.50
N THR A 209 -44.66 -16.80 -23.40
CA THR A 209 -44.98 -16.08 -22.15
C THR A 209 -46.36 -16.38 -21.58
N THR A 210 -46.49 -16.34 -20.23
CA THR A 210 -47.79 -16.27 -19.54
C THR A 210 -47.88 -15.04 -18.64
N THR A 211 -49.04 -14.39 -18.66
CA THR A 211 -49.30 -13.10 -18.00
C THR A 211 -50.25 -13.26 -16.82
N THR A 212 -49.99 -12.55 -15.73
CA THR A 212 -51.02 -12.19 -14.74
C THR A 212 -50.89 -10.74 -14.31
N THR A 213 -52.01 -10.03 -14.27
CA THR A 213 -52.10 -8.58 -14.07
C THR A 213 -52.94 -8.28 -12.84
N THR A 214 -52.48 -7.39 -11.94
CA THR A 214 -53.33 -6.81 -10.88
C THR A 214 -53.08 -5.31 -10.73
N THR A 215 -54.18 -4.54 -10.73
CA THR A 215 -54.22 -3.08 -10.84
C THR A 215 -54.39 -2.40 -9.46
N PRO A 216 -53.82 -1.22 -9.20
CA PRO A 216 -54.02 -0.50 -7.93
C PRO A 216 -55.30 0.36 -7.92
N PRO A 217 -55.90 0.63 -6.74
CA PRO A 217 -57.03 1.55 -6.60
C PRO A 217 -56.59 3.00 -6.31
N THR A 218 -57.33 3.96 -6.87
CA THR A 218 -57.20 5.40 -6.64
C THR A 218 -58.31 5.93 -5.72
N THR A 219 -58.04 6.97 -4.93
CA THR A 219 -59.08 7.87 -4.40
C THR A 219 -58.60 9.32 -4.29
N THR A 220 -59.48 10.25 -4.69
CA THR A 220 -59.29 11.70 -4.79
C THR A 220 -59.94 12.44 -3.61
N THR A 221 -59.47 13.63 -3.20
CA THR A 221 -60.25 14.88 -2.94
C THR A 221 -59.48 15.93 -2.12
N ALA A 222 -59.65 17.22 -2.45
CA ALA A 222 -59.18 18.42 -1.70
C ALA A 222 -59.80 19.70 -2.34
N PRO A 223 -59.66 20.93 -1.80
CA PRO A 223 -59.30 21.37 -0.43
C PRO A 223 -60.44 22.22 0.20
N THR A 224 -60.18 23.05 1.22
CA THR A 224 -60.96 24.29 1.48
C THR A 224 -60.19 25.34 2.29
N THR A 225 -60.62 26.61 2.20
CA THR A 225 -59.94 27.86 2.62
C THR A 225 -60.33 28.41 4.00
N THR A 226 -59.43 29.13 4.69
CA THR A 226 -59.77 30.29 5.57
C THR A 226 -58.63 31.30 5.73
N THR A 227 -58.97 32.58 5.89
CA THR A 227 -58.08 33.78 6.00
C THR A 227 -58.01 34.35 7.46
N PRO A 228 -57.24 35.42 7.78
CA PRO A 228 -56.56 35.58 9.08
C PRO A 228 -57.19 36.59 10.07
N PRO A 229 -56.64 36.74 11.29
CA PRO A 229 -56.78 37.91 12.17
C PRO A 229 -55.54 38.83 12.13
N THR A 230 -55.67 40.07 12.62
CA THR A 230 -54.65 41.13 12.42
C THR A 230 -54.23 41.86 13.70
N THR A 231 -52.92 41.98 13.91
CA THR A 231 -52.16 43.11 14.53
C THR A 231 -52.85 43.99 15.60
N THR A 232 -52.24 44.09 16.79
CA THR A 232 -52.44 45.23 17.71
C THR A 232 -51.09 45.89 18.00
N THR A 233 -50.97 47.20 17.80
CA THR A 233 -49.72 47.97 18.04
C THR A 233 -49.77 48.80 19.32
N ALA A 234 -48.65 48.87 20.03
CA ALA A 234 -48.33 49.93 20.99
C ALA A 234 -46.79 50.12 21.05
N PRO A 235 -46.26 51.35 21.23
CA PRO A 235 -44.85 51.64 20.93
C PRO A 235 -43.95 51.81 22.15
N THR A 236 -42.68 51.40 22.03
CA THR A 236 -41.62 51.81 22.98
C THR A 236 -40.24 51.86 22.31
N THR A 237 -39.77 53.09 22.09
CA THR A 237 -38.42 53.58 22.44
C THR A 237 -37.19 52.73 22.10
N THR A 238 -36.49 53.15 21.04
CA THR A 238 -35.13 52.71 20.69
C THR A 238 -34.08 53.15 21.72
N MET A 239 -33.28 52.20 22.18
CA MET A 239 -31.90 52.39 22.63
C MET A 239 -30.97 52.00 21.46
N PRO A 240 -29.74 52.54 21.36
CA PRO A 240 -28.73 51.96 20.47
C PRO A 240 -28.25 50.63 21.07
N GLY A 241 -28.08 49.59 20.25
CA GLY A 241 -27.51 48.32 20.68
C GLY A 241 -25.98 48.28 20.63
N THR A 242 -25.44 47.08 20.75
CA THR A 242 -24.34 46.61 19.89
C THR A 242 -24.88 46.38 18.47
N GLY A 243 -24.03 45.89 17.56
CA GLY A 243 -24.52 45.05 16.46
C GLY A 243 -24.76 43.60 16.93
N PRO A 244 -24.87 42.64 16.01
CA PRO A 244 -24.71 41.23 16.33
C PRO A 244 -23.24 40.88 16.65
N GLU A 245 -23.01 39.77 17.34
CA GLU A 245 -21.69 39.23 17.75
C GLU A 245 -21.66 37.71 17.53
N ILE A 246 -20.68 37.20 16.78
CA ILE A 246 -20.50 35.77 16.52
C ILE A 246 -19.95 35.10 17.78
N THR A 247 -20.53 33.96 18.17
CA THR A 247 -20.18 33.21 19.38
C THR A 247 -19.54 31.85 19.09
N THR A 248 -19.47 31.42 17.83
CA THR A 248 -18.60 30.33 17.38
C THR A 248 -17.15 30.83 17.34
N THR A 249 -16.20 30.03 17.85
CA THR A 249 -14.76 30.42 17.93
C THR A 249 -13.80 29.25 17.64
N ALA A 250 -14.27 28.24 16.90
CA ALA A 250 -13.53 27.08 16.40
C ALA A 250 -14.41 26.37 15.34
N LEU A 251 -13.82 25.50 14.53
CA LEU A 251 -14.49 24.58 13.59
C LEU A 251 -13.83 23.19 13.69
N PRO A 252 -14.54 22.09 13.39
CA PRO A 252 -13.91 20.78 13.19
C PRO A 252 -13.00 20.76 11.95
N PRO A 253 -11.89 20.01 11.95
CA PRO A 253 -11.05 19.76 10.77
C PRO A 253 -11.72 18.89 9.70
N LEU A 254 -11.08 18.71 8.54
CA LEU A 254 -11.68 18.11 7.35
C LEU A 254 -11.56 16.58 7.29
N SER A 255 -12.62 15.94 6.79
CA SER A 255 -12.86 14.50 6.65
C SER A 255 -13.76 14.26 5.41
N VAL A 256 -14.20 13.02 5.15
CA VAL A 256 -15.16 12.64 4.08
C VAL A 256 -15.95 11.37 4.42
N PHE A 257 -17.03 11.09 3.68
CA PHE A 257 -17.74 9.80 3.53
C PHE A 257 -18.51 9.27 4.76
N GLU A 258 -18.47 9.96 5.90
CA GLU A 258 -19.69 10.68 6.30
C GLU A 258 -19.39 12.18 6.24
N ALA A 259 -20.40 12.97 5.91
CA ALA A 259 -20.21 14.34 5.47
C ALA A 259 -19.76 15.28 6.60
N TYR A 260 -19.04 16.35 6.24
CA TYR A 260 -18.85 17.48 7.15
C TYR A 260 -20.22 18.08 7.52
N GLU A 261 -20.45 18.44 8.79
CA GLU A 261 -21.62 19.24 9.22
C GLU A 261 -21.32 20.03 10.51
N THR A 262 -21.45 21.36 10.48
CA THR A 262 -21.30 22.22 11.68
C THR A 262 -22.20 23.46 11.64
N THR A 263 -22.71 23.91 12.79
CA THR A 263 -23.67 25.04 12.90
C THR A 263 -23.06 26.27 13.58
N LEU A 264 -23.14 27.42 12.90
CA LEU A 264 -22.63 28.71 13.38
C LEU A 264 -23.63 29.40 14.33
N GLN A 265 -23.14 30.09 15.36
CA GLN A 265 -23.98 30.74 16.39
C GLN A 265 -23.55 32.19 16.66
N ALA A 266 -24.54 33.07 16.91
CA ALA A 266 -24.34 34.49 17.20
C ALA A 266 -25.39 35.03 18.18
N SER A 267 -25.07 36.14 18.84
CA SER A 267 -25.93 36.84 19.81
C SER A 267 -25.98 38.35 19.54
N GLY A 268 -27.10 39.03 19.83
CA GLY A 268 -27.22 40.48 19.71
C GLY A 268 -28.13 40.96 18.58
N GLY A 269 -27.86 42.17 18.06
CA GLY A 269 -28.63 42.80 16.98
C GLY A 269 -30.13 42.95 17.22
N GLU A 270 -30.89 42.96 16.13
CA GLU A 270 -32.34 42.71 16.05
C GLU A 270 -32.57 41.60 15.00
N GLY A 271 -33.31 40.55 15.36
CA GLY A 271 -33.53 39.39 14.47
C GLY A 271 -34.60 39.63 13.40
N PRO A 272 -34.61 38.87 12.29
CA PRO A 272 -33.71 37.76 11.99
C PRO A 272 -32.28 38.21 11.69
N TYR A 273 -31.32 37.29 11.79
CA TYR A 273 -30.01 37.49 11.18
C TYR A 273 -30.08 37.14 9.69
N THR A 274 -29.07 37.57 8.92
CA THR A 274 -28.59 36.86 7.74
C THR A 274 -27.12 36.46 7.97
N TRP A 275 -26.76 35.27 7.51
CA TRP A 275 -25.42 34.70 7.63
C TRP A 275 -24.72 34.65 6.29
N ASP A 276 -23.40 34.73 6.34
CA ASP A 276 -22.50 34.68 5.18
C ASP A 276 -21.17 34.05 5.61
N VAL A 277 -20.56 33.24 4.76
CA VAL A 277 -19.33 32.47 5.06
C VAL A 277 -18.47 32.42 3.81
N GLU A 278 -17.27 32.98 3.91
CA GLU A 278 -16.33 33.16 2.79
C GLU A 278 -15.04 32.35 2.98
N GLY A 279 -14.44 31.89 1.89
CA GLY A 279 -13.12 31.21 1.91
C GLY A 279 -13.15 29.73 2.34
N LEU A 280 -14.30 29.07 2.22
CA LEU A 280 -14.48 27.63 2.45
C LEU A 280 -13.67 26.77 1.47
N PRO A 281 -13.20 25.58 1.88
CA PRO A 281 -12.65 24.57 0.98
C PRO A 281 -13.75 23.99 0.08
N THR A 282 -13.32 23.43 -1.05
CA THR A 282 -14.17 22.89 -2.11
C THR A 282 -15.28 21.96 -1.60
N GLY A 283 -16.42 21.92 -2.30
CA GLY A 283 -17.56 21.07 -1.95
C GLY A 283 -18.45 21.53 -0.78
N LEU A 284 -17.96 22.34 0.17
CA LEU A 284 -18.70 22.68 1.41
C LEU A 284 -19.84 23.72 1.20
N VAL A 285 -20.98 23.26 0.65
CA VAL A 285 -22.16 24.07 0.30
C VAL A 285 -22.93 24.62 1.51
N PHE A 286 -22.46 25.75 2.05
CA PHE A 286 -23.03 26.44 3.22
C PHE A 286 -24.54 26.81 3.06
N ASN A 287 -25.32 26.50 4.10
CA ASN A 287 -26.74 26.80 4.20
C ASN A 287 -27.02 27.98 5.16
N ALA A 288 -27.27 29.16 4.59
CA ALA A 288 -27.54 30.39 5.32
C ALA A 288 -28.90 30.43 6.06
N ASP A 289 -29.87 29.57 5.72
CA ASP A 289 -31.17 29.50 6.41
C ASP A 289 -31.07 28.77 7.77
N THR A 290 -30.14 27.81 7.87
CA THR A 290 -29.83 27.03 9.10
C THR A 290 -28.55 27.47 9.78
N ALA A 291 -27.72 28.27 9.11
CA ALA A 291 -26.34 28.61 9.48
C ALA A 291 -25.43 27.38 9.59
N THR A 292 -25.63 26.37 8.74
CA THR A 292 -24.85 25.13 8.73
C THR A 292 -23.88 25.07 7.54
N ILE A 293 -22.60 24.80 7.81
CA ILE A 293 -21.63 24.38 6.78
C ILE A 293 -21.75 22.85 6.70
N SER A 294 -21.79 22.28 5.50
CA SER A 294 -21.89 20.82 5.33
C SER A 294 -21.43 20.33 3.95
N ASN A 295 -21.34 18.99 3.78
CA ASN A 295 -21.01 18.19 2.57
C ASN A 295 -19.59 17.56 2.62
N ASP A 296 -19.27 16.66 1.69
CA ASP A 296 -17.91 16.13 1.51
C ASP A 296 -17.01 17.16 0.80
N PRO A 297 -15.84 17.51 1.37
CA PRO A 297 -14.80 18.28 0.67
C PRO A 297 -13.90 17.37 -0.17
N ASP A 298 -13.54 17.81 -1.39
CA ASP A 298 -12.75 16.98 -2.32
C ASP A 298 -11.24 17.04 -2.03
N TYR A 299 -10.54 15.95 -2.37
CA TYR A 299 -9.52 15.34 -1.51
C TYR A 299 -8.15 16.04 -1.53
N ALA A 300 -7.94 17.02 -2.41
CA ALA A 300 -6.72 17.82 -2.52
C ALA A 300 -6.81 19.13 -1.70
N ASP A 301 -7.88 19.90 -1.91
CA ASP A 301 -8.13 21.17 -1.22
C ASP A 301 -8.46 20.99 0.28
N VAL A 302 -8.83 19.76 0.65
CA VAL A 302 -8.79 19.21 2.02
C VAL A 302 -7.46 19.46 2.76
N ILE A 303 -6.35 19.70 2.05
CA ILE A 303 -5.13 20.29 2.62
C ILE A 303 -5.09 21.80 2.36
N SER A 304 -5.03 22.20 1.08
CA SER A 304 -4.65 23.54 0.60
C SER A 304 -3.24 24.00 1.04
N THR A 305 -2.80 25.15 0.53
CA THR A 305 -1.66 25.91 1.07
C THR A 305 -2.08 26.99 2.08
N ALA A 306 -3.39 27.16 2.23
CA ALA A 306 -3.97 28.22 3.05
C ALA A 306 -4.00 27.82 4.53
N ALA A 307 -4.45 26.60 4.84
CA ALA A 307 -5.45 26.37 5.90
C ALA A 307 -6.66 27.31 5.68
N THR A 308 -7.86 26.76 5.54
CA THR A 308 -9.02 27.55 5.11
C THR A 308 -9.56 28.37 6.28
N ASP A 309 -8.93 29.53 6.47
CA ASP A 309 -9.20 30.56 7.48
C ASP A 309 -10.49 31.33 7.11
N ILE A 310 -11.62 30.61 7.18
CA ILE A 310 -12.92 31.05 6.68
C ILE A 310 -13.44 32.26 7.45
N THR A 311 -13.97 33.25 6.72
CA THR A 311 -14.55 34.44 7.31
C THR A 311 -16.06 34.29 7.44
N VAL A 312 -16.53 34.14 8.68
CA VAL A 312 -17.95 34.13 9.01
C VAL A 312 -18.42 35.56 9.25
N THR A 313 -19.49 35.98 8.59
CA THR A 313 -20.15 37.27 8.78
C THR A 313 -21.62 37.07 9.18
N VAL A 314 -22.09 37.84 10.16
CA VAL A 314 -23.50 37.87 10.58
C VAL A 314 -24.03 39.30 10.56
N THR A 315 -25.24 39.49 10.03
CA THR A 315 -25.90 40.80 9.84
C THR A 315 -27.34 40.80 10.41
N ASP A 316 -27.83 41.94 10.92
CA ASP A 316 -29.15 42.08 11.60
C ASP A 316 -30.23 42.86 10.79
N ASP A 317 -31.49 42.90 11.26
CA ASP A 317 -32.63 43.67 10.65
C ASP A 317 -32.30 45.17 10.45
N LEU A 318 -31.35 45.68 11.22
CA LEU A 318 -30.88 47.07 11.20
C LEU A 318 -29.64 47.25 10.31
N ASN A 319 -29.20 46.20 9.63
CA ASN A 319 -28.04 46.14 8.73
C ASN A 319 -26.70 46.43 9.43
N ASN A 320 -26.59 46.14 10.73
CA ASN A 320 -25.32 46.06 11.45
C ASN A 320 -24.72 44.67 11.23
N SER A 321 -23.43 44.61 10.90
CA SER A 321 -22.71 43.34 10.74
C SER A 321 -21.52 43.22 11.71
N THR A 322 -21.13 41.97 11.99
CA THR A 322 -19.81 41.65 12.51
C THR A 322 -19.26 40.42 11.78
N SER A 323 -17.94 40.33 11.71
CA SER A 323 -17.24 39.22 11.07
C SER A 323 -16.18 38.65 12.03
N VAL A 324 -15.94 37.35 11.94
CA VAL A 324 -14.87 36.65 12.65
C VAL A 324 -14.22 35.68 11.67
N VAL A 325 -12.91 35.48 11.80
CA VAL A 325 -12.18 34.47 11.04
C VAL A 325 -12.07 33.21 11.89
N LEU A 326 -12.35 32.05 11.30
CA LEU A 326 -12.29 30.72 11.91
C LEU A 326 -11.47 29.82 11.01
N THR A 327 -10.49 29.11 11.55
CA THR A 327 -9.63 28.24 10.75
C THR A 327 -10.25 26.85 10.61
N LEU A 328 -10.33 26.36 9.37
CA LEU A 328 -10.39 24.94 9.06
C LEU A 328 -8.93 24.48 8.97
N ASP A 329 -8.39 24.13 10.14
CA ASP A 329 -7.03 23.58 10.26
C ASP A 329 -6.94 22.29 9.41
N PRO A 330 -5.88 22.14 8.59
CA PRO A 330 -5.94 21.32 7.38
C PRO A 330 -5.67 19.83 7.64
N VAL A 331 -5.79 19.01 6.60
CA VAL A 331 -5.22 17.66 6.57
C VAL A 331 -3.70 17.77 6.35
N ASP A 332 -3.00 18.10 7.43
CA ASP A 332 -1.73 18.84 7.45
C ASP A 332 -0.51 18.16 6.79
N ILE A 333 -0.50 16.83 6.61
CA ILE A 333 0.56 15.96 6.03
C ILE A 333 1.98 16.15 6.64
N THR A 334 2.45 15.15 7.37
CA THR A 334 3.06 15.32 8.70
C THR A 334 4.44 14.64 8.85
N SER A 335 5.11 14.58 10.05
CA SER A 335 6.52 14.12 10.14
C SER A 335 7.06 13.39 11.42
N VAL A 336 6.64 12.15 11.78
CA VAL A 336 7.31 11.26 12.79
C VAL A 336 7.18 9.72 12.54
N ASP A 337 7.93 8.93 13.34
CA ASP A 337 7.94 7.45 13.51
C ASP A 337 8.46 6.59 12.30
N ALA A 338 8.97 5.37 12.55
CA ALA A 338 9.99 4.74 11.67
C ALA A 338 10.03 3.19 11.53
N GLY A 339 10.73 2.69 10.49
CA GLY A 339 10.75 1.27 10.06
C GLY A 339 11.19 1.04 8.60
N ASN A 340 10.62 0.07 7.86
CA ASN A 340 10.75 0.03 6.38
C ASN A 340 9.62 -0.62 5.53
N TYR A 341 9.10 -1.81 5.82
CA TYR A 341 8.63 -2.69 4.71
C TYR A 341 7.18 -2.48 4.19
N HIS A 342 6.24 -2.03 5.03
CA HIS A 342 4.81 -1.78 4.71
C HIS A 342 4.14 -1.05 5.89
N SER A 343 3.43 0.06 5.67
CA SER A 343 2.65 0.68 6.77
C SER A 343 1.34 1.30 6.30
N CYS A 344 0.26 1.01 7.02
CA CYS A 344 -1.07 1.58 6.79
C CYS A 344 -1.74 1.69 8.17
N ALA A 345 -1.71 2.86 8.81
CA ALA A 345 -2.18 3.10 10.18
C ALA A 345 -3.51 3.90 10.24
N LEU A 346 -3.62 4.92 11.09
CA LEU A 346 -4.81 5.76 11.32
C LEU A 346 -4.44 7.26 11.33
N ASP A 347 -5.40 8.14 11.62
CA ASP A 347 -5.20 9.59 11.75
C ASP A 347 -5.09 10.06 13.23
N GLU A 348 -4.96 11.37 13.52
CA GLU A 348 -4.72 11.86 14.90
C GLU A 348 -5.98 11.66 15.79
N GLU A 349 -7.18 11.72 15.20
CA GLU A 349 -8.36 10.95 15.65
C GLU A 349 -8.86 9.91 14.62
N GLY A 350 -8.86 10.22 13.31
CA GLY A 350 -9.59 9.49 12.27
C GLY A 350 -8.82 8.43 11.45
N ALA A 351 -8.93 8.47 10.11
CA ALA A 351 -8.35 7.52 9.16
C ALA A 351 -7.58 8.19 8.00
N ALA A 352 -6.60 7.47 7.41
CA ALA A 352 -5.55 8.06 6.55
C ALA A 352 -5.20 7.21 5.29
N TRP A 353 -4.10 7.49 4.56
CA TRP A 353 -3.78 7.16 3.12
C TRP A 353 -2.44 6.41 2.81
N CYS A 354 -2.42 5.18 2.26
CA CYS A 354 -1.19 4.37 1.96
C CYS A 354 -1.17 3.65 0.60
N TRP A 355 -0.05 3.03 0.21
CA TRP A 355 0.04 2.14 -0.98
C TRP A 355 -0.69 0.79 -0.88
N GLY A 356 -0.98 0.28 0.32
CA GLY A 356 -1.90 -0.85 0.59
C GLY A 356 -1.33 -2.26 0.38
N GLU A 357 -0.74 -2.52 -0.80
CA GLU A 357 -0.15 -3.81 -1.22
C GLU A 357 -1.13 -5.01 -1.32
N ASN A 358 -0.75 -6.02 -2.10
CA ASN A 358 -1.51 -7.25 -2.37
C ASN A 358 -0.62 -8.50 -2.16
N GLU A 359 -0.18 -8.76 -0.93
CA GLU A 359 0.34 -10.08 -0.52
C GLU A 359 -0.80 -10.92 0.08
N SER A 360 -1.24 -10.58 1.29
CA SER A 360 -2.32 -11.27 2.00
C SER A 360 -3.71 -10.93 1.43
N GLY A 361 -3.87 -9.73 0.86
CA GLY A 361 -5.15 -9.16 0.43
C GLY A 361 -5.95 -8.63 1.62
N GLN A 362 -6.26 -7.32 1.60
CA GLN A 362 -6.73 -6.60 2.80
C GLN A 362 -7.69 -5.41 2.55
N LEU A 363 -7.76 -4.83 1.34
CA LEU A 363 -8.52 -3.60 1.06
C LEU A 363 -9.76 -3.83 0.15
N GLY A 364 -10.60 -4.83 0.43
CA GLY A 364 -11.81 -5.05 -0.39
C GLY A 364 -12.61 -6.33 -0.13
N GLU A 365 -12.81 -7.14 -1.17
CA GLU A 365 -13.84 -8.21 -1.21
C GLU A 365 -13.36 -9.62 -1.61
N GLY A 366 -12.13 -9.78 -2.11
CA GLY A 366 -11.54 -11.08 -2.45
C GLY A 366 -12.10 -11.74 -3.73
N GLY A 367 -12.71 -10.97 -4.64
CA GLY A 367 -13.43 -11.50 -5.81
C GLY A 367 -12.58 -12.13 -6.93
N LEU A 368 -11.25 -11.96 -6.86
CA LEU A 368 -10.24 -12.28 -7.91
C LEU A 368 -10.38 -11.42 -9.18
N ALA A 369 -9.25 -10.98 -9.76
CA ALA A 369 -9.25 -9.86 -10.71
C ALA A 369 -8.20 -9.93 -11.84
N LEU A 370 -8.15 -8.84 -12.60
CA LEU A 370 -7.04 -8.44 -13.48
C LEU A 370 -6.16 -7.42 -12.72
N GLY A 371 -6.07 -6.16 -13.18
CA GLY A 371 -5.53 -5.02 -12.43
C GLY A 371 -6.59 -4.23 -11.66
N SER A 372 -6.16 -3.11 -11.08
CA SER A 372 -6.88 -1.88 -10.67
C SER A 372 -6.27 -1.40 -9.34
N THR A 373 -5.88 -0.13 -9.24
CA THR A 373 -5.35 0.46 -7.99
C THR A 373 -6.28 1.58 -7.53
N LEU A 374 -7.59 1.26 -7.53
CA LEU A 374 -8.73 2.14 -7.26
C LEU A 374 -9.66 1.64 -6.10
N PRO A 375 -9.16 1.02 -5.02
CA PRO A 375 -10.01 0.47 -3.95
C PRO A 375 -10.62 1.53 -3.04
N VAL A 376 -11.43 1.07 -2.07
CA VAL A 376 -12.24 1.89 -1.18
C VAL A 376 -11.93 1.63 0.30
N ASN A 377 -12.05 0.39 0.80
CA ASN A 377 -12.21 0.16 2.26
C ASN A 377 -10.90 -0.23 3.00
N VAL A 378 -10.68 0.37 4.18
CA VAL A 378 -9.51 0.11 5.06
C VAL A 378 -9.90 -0.05 6.56
N LEU A 379 -11.20 -0.21 6.82
CA LEU A 379 -11.77 -1.08 7.88
C LEU A 379 -11.76 -0.60 9.35
N GLY A 380 -11.64 0.71 9.66
CA GLY A 380 -11.68 1.33 11.01
C GLY A 380 -12.88 1.05 11.96
N ASP A 381 -13.02 1.78 13.08
CA ASP A 381 -14.33 2.04 13.77
C ASP A 381 -14.37 3.17 14.86
N HIS A 382 -14.03 2.93 16.15
CA HIS A 382 -14.66 3.68 17.28
C HIS A 382 -13.91 3.58 18.64
N GLU A 383 -13.86 4.69 19.42
CA GLU A 383 -13.32 4.84 20.82
C GLU A 383 -11.83 4.47 21.03
N PHE A 384 -10.88 5.42 21.05
CA PHE A 384 -9.44 5.12 21.26
C PHE A 384 -8.64 6.13 22.14
N SER A 385 -7.35 5.85 22.49
CA SER A 385 -6.62 6.59 23.59
C SER A 385 -5.05 6.60 23.76
N SER A 386 -4.11 6.27 22.83
CA SER A 386 -2.63 6.49 23.11
C SER A 386 -1.62 6.36 21.94
N ILE A 387 -0.60 7.24 21.85
CA ILE A 387 0.25 7.48 20.65
C ILE A 387 1.50 6.58 20.40
N THR A 388 1.59 5.98 19.20
CA THR A 388 2.79 5.64 18.36
C THR A 388 2.31 4.95 17.05
N ALA A 389 3.14 4.69 16.03
CA ALA A 389 2.65 4.35 14.67
C ALA A 389 2.74 2.86 14.26
N GLY A 390 1.63 2.16 14.01
CA GLY A 390 1.62 0.88 13.28
C GLY A 390 1.25 -0.44 14.01
N GLY A 391 1.69 -1.57 13.45
CA GLY A 391 1.59 -2.92 14.01
C GLY A 391 1.62 -4.06 12.96
N GLU A 392 0.92 -5.17 13.25
CA GLU A 392 0.61 -6.30 12.33
C GLU A 392 -0.50 -7.22 12.90
N HIS A 393 -0.61 -7.34 14.24
CA HIS A 393 -1.53 -8.25 14.92
C HIS A 393 -1.91 -7.81 16.35
N THR A 394 -1.60 -6.56 16.74
CA THR A 394 -2.26 -5.93 17.87
C THR A 394 -3.74 -5.72 17.55
N CYS A 395 -4.55 -5.55 18.59
CA CYS A 395 -5.99 -5.34 18.47
C CYS A 395 -6.39 -4.23 19.48
N ALA A 396 -7.37 -3.41 19.10
CA ALA A 396 -7.74 -2.15 19.73
C ALA A 396 -9.07 -2.24 20.49
N LEU A 397 -9.36 -1.26 21.34
CA LEU A 397 -10.20 -1.43 22.52
C LEU A 397 -11.49 -0.57 22.43
N ASP A 398 -12.43 -0.73 23.37
CA ASP A 398 -13.64 0.10 23.61
C ASP A 398 -13.90 0.15 25.14
N VAL A 399 -14.82 0.96 25.65
CA VAL A 399 -15.06 1.06 27.11
C VAL A 399 -15.44 -0.25 27.81
N GLU A 400 -15.98 -1.24 27.08
CA GLU A 400 -16.08 -2.65 27.46
C GLU A 400 -15.57 -3.52 26.28
N GLY A 401 -14.40 -3.14 25.71
CA GLY A 401 -13.85 -3.49 24.38
C GLY A 401 -12.40 -3.95 24.22
N ALA A 402 -12.04 -4.96 23.41
CA ALA A 402 -10.63 -5.39 23.21
C ALA A 402 -10.13 -5.80 21.80
N ALA A 403 -10.97 -6.25 20.86
CA ALA A 403 -10.54 -6.64 19.51
C ALA A 403 -11.68 -6.84 18.46
N TRP A 404 -11.45 -6.37 17.23
CA TRP A 404 -11.45 -7.13 15.96
C TRP A 404 -9.93 -7.34 15.67
N CYS A 405 -9.43 -8.00 14.61
CA CYS A 405 -7.95 -8.13 14.45
C CYS A 405 -7.46 -8.16 13.00
N TRP A 406 -6.20 -7.73 12.82
CA TRP A 406 -5.37 -7.74 11.60
C TRP A 406 -4.38 -8.92 11.65
N GLY A 407 -3.83 -9.38 10.52
CA GLY A 407 -2.77 -10.40 10.53
C GLY A 407 -1.99 -10.60 9.23
N ARG A 408 -1.29 -9.57 8.72
CA ARG A 408 -0.61 -9.58 7.40
C ARG A 408 0.67 -10.45 7.37
N ASN A 409 0.50 -11.77 7.38
CA ASN A 409 1.56 -12.79 7.40
C ASN A 409 1.15 -14.09 6.66
N HIS A 410 2.05 -15.08 6.58
CA HIS A 410 2.29 -15.85 5.35
C HIS A 410 2.38 -17.40 5.48
N ASN A 411 2.21 -17.97 6.68
CA ASN A 411 2.90 -19.21 7.07
C ASN A 411 2.05 -20.48 7.33
N GLY A 412 1.11 -20.48 8.31
CA GLY A 412 0.20 -21.62 8.52
C GLY A 412 -0.11 -22.03 9.97
N GLN A 413 -1.28 -21.63 10.50
CA GLN A 413 -2.02 -22.36 11.56
C GLN A 413 -3.55 -22.20 11.41
N LEU A 414 -4.32 -22.68 12.41
CA LEU A 414 -5.78 -22.52 12.58
C LEU A 414 -6.15 -22.94 14.03
N GLY A 415 -7.43 -23.23 14.33
CA GLY A 415 -7.88 -23.73 15.63
C GLY A 415 -8.75 -24.99 15.61
N ASP A 416 -9.67 -25.14 14.65
CA ASP A 416 -10.58 -26.31 14.58
C ASP A 416 -9.89 -27.60 14.07
N ASN A 417 -8.68 -27.46 13.52
CA ASN A 417 -7.87 -28.48 12.86
C ASN A 417 -8.37 -28.91 11.45
N ASN A 418 -9.20 -28.06 10.82
CA ASN A 418 -9.10 -27.75 9.39
C ASN A 418 -8.10 -26.57 9.18
N LEU A 419 -7.86 -26.12 7.95
CA LEU A 419 -6.98 -24.99 7.58
C LEU A 419 -7.68 -24.07 6.55
N GLY A 420 -7.31 -22.79 6.49
CA GLY A 420 -7.82 -21.79 5.54
C GLY A 420 -7.48 -20.35 5.98
N VAL A 421 -8.33 -19.39 5.60
CA VAL A 421 -8.50 -17.99 6.09
C VAL A 421 -7.44 -16.89 5.80
N ASN A 422 -7.79 -16.05 4.81
CA ASN A 422 -7.54 -14.60 4.79
C ASN A 422 -8.84 -13.85 5.14
N SER A 423 -8.82 -12.52 5.28
CA SER A 423 -10.03 -11.70 5.42
C SER A 423 -9.79 -10.22 5.08
N THR A 424 -10.87 -9.54 4.74
CA THR A 424 -10.97 -8.07 4.75
C THR A 424 -11.79 -7.67 5.97
N THR A 425 -13.10 -7.42 5.83
CA THR A 425 -13.98 -7.26 7.01
C THR A 425 -14.04 -8.59 7.81
N PRO A 426 -13.73 -8.57 9.13
CA PRO A 426 -12.76 -9.54 9.63
C PRO A 426 -13.37 -10.77 10.33
N VAL A 427 -13.07 -11.95 9.79
CA VAL A 427 -12.84 -13.13 10.66
C VAL A 427 -11.51 -12.92 11.41
N ARG A 428 -11.43 -13.34 12.68
CA ARG A 428 -11.11 -12.36 13.74
C ARG A 428 -10.10 -12.78 14.82
N VAL A 429 -9.07 -13.62 14.55
CA VAL A 429 -8.04 -13.97 15.57
C VAL A 429 -8.25 -15.32 16.28
N ALA A 430 -7.65 -15.50 17.47
CA ALA A 430 -7.59 -16.79 18.18
C ALA A 430 -7.18 -16.80 19.71
N GLY A 431 -7.68 -15.98 20.67
CA GLY A 431 -7.37 -15.98 22.14
C GLY A 431 -7.68 -14.81 23.10
N GLY A 432 -7.03 -14.75 24.25
CA GLY A 432 -7.12 -13.66 25.23
C GLY A 432 -6.65 -14.07 26.63
N HIS A 433 -6.36 -13.10 27.50
CA HIS A 433 -6.14 -13.31 28.95
C HIS A 433 -6.23 -11.97 29.72
N THR A 434 -5.08 -11.31 29.92
CA THR A 434 -4.99 -9.93 30.43
C THR A 434 -3.82 -9.15 29.83
N PHE A 435 -2.65 -9.79 29.64
CA PHE A 435 -1.38 -9.14 29.28
C PHE A 435 -1.17 -7.78 29.98
N SER A 436 -1.44 -7.75 31.29
CA SER A 436 -1.50 -6.59 32.19
C SER A 436 -0.27 -5.67 32.26
N GLN A 437 0.84 -6.03 31.60
CA GLN A 437 1.50 -5.06 30.73
C GLN A 437 2.12 -5.76 29.50
N LEU A 438 1.64 -5.34 28.32
CA LEU A 438 2.26 -5.54 27.00
C LEU A 438 3.64 -4.82 26.97
N ALA A 439 4.60 -5.27 26.14
CA ALA A 439 6.01 -4.97 26.40
C ALA A 439 6.97 -4.91 25.19
N THR A 440 6.53 -4.73 23.94
CA THR A 440 7.45 -4.88 22.79
C THR A 440 7.00 -4.27 21.45
N SER A 441 7.93 -4.19 20.49
CA SER A 441 7.70 -4.08 19.04
C SER A 441 8.11 -5.38 18.31
N PHE A 442 7.58 -5.65 17.12
CA PHE A 442 7.64 -6.96 16.45
C PHE A 442 6.78 -8.06 17.13
N ALA A 443 6.74 -9.23 16.49
CA ALA A 443 5.60 -10.15 16.47
C ALA A 443 5.70 -11.39 17.39
N TYR A 444 5.04 -11.32 18.55
CA TYR A 444 4.49 -12.42 19.38
C TYR A 444 3.98 -11.88 20.75
N THR A 445 3.18 -12.60 21.59
CA THR A 445 2.61 -12.08 22.89
C THR A 445 2.99 -12.74 24.28
N CYS A 446 3.79 -13.82 24.48
CA CYS A 446 4.23 -14.36 25.82
C CYS A 446 5.62 -13.91 26.37
N GLY A 447 5.65 -12.90 27.24
CA GLY A 447 6.88 -12.48 27.93
C GLY A 447 7.20 -13.35 29.16
N ILE A 448 6.51 -13.11 30.28
CA ILE A 448 6.81 -13.70 31.60
C ILE A 448 5.51 -13.88 32.41
N ASP A 449 5.08 -15.12 32.67
CA ASP A 449 3.68 -15.39 33.09
C ASP A 449 3.47 -16.77 33.78
N THR A 450 2.26 -16.96 34.35
CA THR A 450 1.49 -18.21 34.59
C THR A 450 2.10 -19.42 35.35
N ASP A 451 1.43 -20.60 35.30
CA ASP A 451 1.68 -21.84 36.07
C ASP A 451 1.22 -23.11 35.26
N ASP A 452 0.41 -24.03 35.81
CA ASP A 452 0.02 -25.36 35.26
C ASP A 452 -0.86 -25.36 33.97
N ILE A 453 -0.88 -24.26 33.18
CA ILE A 453 -1.77 -24.05 32.00
C ILE A 453 -1.09 -23.27 30.84
N VAL A 454 0.23 -23.40 30.69
CA VAL A 454 1.06 -22.55 29.80
C VAL A 454 1.14 -23.03 28.34
N TRP A 455 0.90 -22.12 27.37
CA TRP A 455 1.08 -22.31 25.92
C TRP A 455 1.69 -21.06 25.24
N CYS A 456 2.30 -21.21 24.05
CA CYS A 456 2.68 -20.19 23.05
C CYS A 456 2.82 -20.89 21.66
N TRP A 457 2.53 -20.23 20.54
CA TRP A 457 2.50 -20.78 19.16
C TRP A 457 3.85 -20.72 18.40
N GLY A 458 3.94 -21.46 17.28
CA GLY A 458 4.82 -21.21 16.12
C GLY A 458 4.05 -20.57 14.93
N SER A 459 4.56 -20.63 13.70
CA SER A 459 3.93 -19.95 12.54
C SER A 459 4.94 -19.55 11.46
N ASP A 460 5.51 -20.50 10.69
CA ASP A 460 6.68 -20.22 9.83
C ASP A 460 6.78 -21.02 8.53
N ASN A 461 7.21 -20.34 7.47
CA ASN A 461 7.40 -20.89 6.12
C ASN A 461 8.56 -21.90 6.01
N LEU A 462 9.82 -21.46 6.16
CA LEU A 462 11.01 -22.26 5.84
C LEU A 462 12.19 -21.87 6.73
N GLY A 463 12.73 -22.84 7.49
CA GLY A 463 13.93 -22.68 8.34
C GLY A 463 13.73 -21.87 9.63
N GLN A 464 12.96 -20.79 9.60
CA GLN A 464 12.42 -20.13 10.80
C GLN A 464 13.50 -19.58 11.77
N LEU A 465 13.27 -19.52 13.09
CA LEU A 465 12.30 -20.17 14.00
C LEU A 465 12.47 -21.69 14.22
N GLY A 466 12.99 -22.46 13.24
CA GLY A 466 13.15 -23.93 13.28
C GLY A 466 14.17 -24.49 14.28
N LEU A 467 13.83 -24.46 15.57
CA LEU A 467 14.69 -24.88 16.69
C LEU A 467 13.92 -25.57 17.85
N GLY A 468 12.60 -25.73 17.77
CA GLY A 468 11.82 -26.41 18.83
C GLY A 468 10.32 -26.57 18.56
N GLY A 469 9.71 -25.68 17.78
CA GLY A 469 8.71 -26.12 16.81
C GLY A 469 9.42 -26.77 15.62
N ASP A 470 8.66 -27.27 14.65
CA ASP A 470 9.10 -28.35 13.78
C ASP A 470 8.88 -28.13 12.28
N GLY A 471 7.65 -28.09 11.77
CA GLY A 471 7.35 -27.95 10.35
C GLY A 471 6.94 -29.23 9.60
N ALA A 472 5.67 -29.65 9.70
CA ALA A 472 4.93 -30.39 8.66
C ALA A 472 3.80 -29.63 7.89
N PRO A 473 3.26 -28.47 8.35
CA PRO A 473 3.66 -27.58 10.28
C PRO A 473 2.89 -28.52 11.24
N VAL A 474 3.00 -28.50 12.58
CA VAL A 474 2.33 -29.54 13.42
C VAL A 474 1.48 -29.03 14.59
N PRO A 475 0.19 -29.44 14.70
CA PRO A 475 -0.61 -29.27 15.90
C PRO A 475 -0.27 -30.33 16.95
N VAL A 476 -0.19 -29.98 18.24
CA VAL A 476 0.16 -30.96 19.28
C VAL A 476 0.97 -30.42 20.47
N PRO A 477 0.41 -29.65 21.42
CA PRO A 477 1.11 -29.24 22.64
C PRO A 477 1.85 -30.40 23.33
N THR A 478 3.19 -30.37 23.25
CA THR A 478 4.09 -31.49 23.62
C THR A 478 5.11 -31.12 24.71
N MET A 479 5.11 -29.85 25.14
CA MET A 479 5.98 -29.25 26.15
C MET A 479 7.48 -29.17 25.77
N VAL A 480 7.75 -28.25 24.86
CA VAL A 480 8.97 -27.41 24.87
C VAL A 480 8.92 -26.47 26.09
N GLY A 481 10.06 -26.04 26.63
CA GLY A 481 10.14 -24.85 27.49
C GLY A 481 9.95 -25.08 29.00
N ASP A 482 10.82 -25.77 29.72
CA ASP A 482 11.93 -26.66 29.33
C ASP A 482 12.44 -27.46 30.56
N GLY A 483 12.47 -26.86 31.76
CA GLY A 483 12.97 -27.52 32.98
C GLY A 483 12.74 -26.80 34.32
N ASP A 484 13.19 -25.54 34.45
CA ASP A 484 13.11 -24.74 35.69
C ASP A 484 12.68 -23.28 35.39
N PRO A 485 12.03 -22.57 36.33
CA PRO A 485 11.33 -21.29 36.09
C PRO A 485 12.25 -20.06 35.96
N PHE A 486 11.65 -18.92 35.59
CA PHE A 486 12.27 -17.59 35.62
C PHE A 486 12.76 -17.17 37.02
N THR A 487 13.66 -16.17 37.02
CA THR A 487 13.57 -15.03 37.95
C THR A 487 13.71 -13.75 37.13
N ALA A 488 12.83 -12.76 37.29
CA ALA A 488 12.70 -11.66 36.32
C ALA A 488 12.72 -10.22 36.90
N ALA A 489 12.96 -9.28 35.98
CA ALA A 489 12.86 -7.83 36.11
C ALA A 489 12.57 -7.23 34.72
N THR A 490 12.44 -5.90 34.63
CA THR A 490 12.04 -5.16 33.42
C THR A 490 12.76 -5.56 32.12
N VAL A 491 12.00 -5.58 31.04
CA VAL A 491 12.17 -6.47 29.89
C VAL A 491 11.53 -5.86 28.64
N VAL A 492 11.99 -6.32 27.47
CA VAL A 492 11.18 -6.42 26.23
C VAL A 492 11.39 -7.81 25.63
N THR A 493 10.55 -8.25 24.73
CA THR A 493 10.72 -9.50 23.98
C THR A 493 10.12 -9.30 22.60
N GLY A 494 10.97 -8.94 21.63
CA GLY A 494 10.59 -8.33 20.35
C GLY A 494 9.78 -9.20 19.37
N GLY A 495 10.49 -9.99 18.57
CA GLY A 495 9.94 -10.81 17.49
C GLY A 495 11.03 -11.57 16.73
N SER A 496 12.14 -11.86 17.41
CA SER A 496 13.32 -12.58 16.94
C SER A 496 14.02 -13.23 18.14
N HIS A 497 14.89 -12.51 18.85
CA HIS A 497 15.77 -13.07 19.88
C HIS A 497 16.19 -12.01 20.92
N ALA A 498 15.54 -11.94 22.08
CA ALA A 498 16.12 -11.19 23.21
C ALA A 498 17.20 -12.04 23.91
N CYS A 499 18.08 -11.45 24.72
CA CYS A 499 18.97 -12.23 25.61
C CYS A 499 18.17 -12.70 26.82
N ALA A 500 17.18 -11.88 27.24
CA ALA A 500 17.05 -11.53 28.64
C ALA A 500 18.45 -11.23 29.22
N LEU A 501 19.04 -10.06 28.89
CA LEU A 501 20.38 -9.68 29.39
C LEU A 501 20.34 -9.04 30.77
N LYS A 502 21.30 -9.47 31.58
CA LYS A 502 21.04 -9.80 32.97
C LYS A 502 22.37 -9.80 33.76
N ASP A 503 22.70 -8.68 34.42
CA ASP A 503 23.80 -8.46 35.40
C ASP A 503 25.17 -9.14 35.14
N SER A 504 26.02 -8.57 34.26
CA SER A 504 27.47 -8.78 34.14
C SER A 504 28.04 -10.24 34.06
N GLY A 505 27.22 -11.29 34.04
CA GLY A 505 27.64 -12.67 34.36
C GLY A 505 28.00 -13.58 33.18
N ASP A 506 28.41 -14.82 33.51
CA ASP A 506 28.60 -15.92 32.56
C ASP A 506 27.34 -16.13 31.69
N ALA A 507 27.49 -16.20 30.36
CA ALA A 507 26.36 -16.00 29.43
C ALA A 507 26.41 -16.81 28.11
N TYR A 508 25.27 -16.91 27.40
CA TYR A 508 25.09 -17.73 26.19
C TYR A 508 24.52 -16.99 24.94
N CYS A 509 24.40 -15.66 24.89
CA CYS A 509 23.66 -15.01 23.79
C CYS A 509 24.26 -15.29 22.41
N TRP A 510 23.46 -15.67 21.42
CA TRP A 510 23.40 -17.09 20.96
C TRP A 510 23.93 -17.35 19.52
N GLY A 511 23.81 -18.58 19.04
CA GLY A 511 24.21 -19.05 17.70
C GLY A 511 23.65 -20.44 17.38
N TYR A 512 23.41 -20.75 16.10
CA TYR A 512 22.78 -22.03 15.70
C TYR A 512 23.22 -22.46 14.28
N ASN A 513 23.71 -23.69 14.15
CA ASN A 513 24.57 -24.14 13.04
C ASN A 513 23.84 -24.75 11.82
N ALA A 514 22.53 -24.55 11.68
CA ALA A 514 21.71 -25.29 10.72
C ALA A 514 21.79 -24.75 9.27
N ASN A 515 21.90 -23.43 9.10
CA ASN A 515 22.00 -22.73 7.81
C ASN A 515 23.48 -22.44 7.45
N GLY A 516 23.73 -21.74 6.33
CA GLY A 516 25.05 -21.58 5.71
C GLY A 516 25.92 -20.43 6.21
N GLN A 517 25.35 -19.39 6.84
CA GLN A 517 26.01 -18.13 7.17
C GLN A 517 26.97 -18.18 8.39
N LEU A 518 27.74 -19.26 8.52
CA LEU A 518 28.68 -19.48 9.63
C LEU A 518 30.05 -19.98 9.13
N GLY A 519 30.07 -21.06 8.31
CA GLY A 519 31.13 -21.40 7.37
C GLY A 519 32.51 -21.86 7.90
N ILE A 520 32.84 -21.63 9.17
CA ILE A 520 34.23 -21.66 9.67
C ILE A 520 34.77 -23.05 10.08
N GLY A 521 33.97 -24.12 9.91
CA GLY A 521 34.16 -25.40 10.61
C GLY A 521 35.37 -26.28 10.17
N PRO A 522 36.28 -26.67 11.10
CA PRO A 522 37.44 -27.51 10.78
C PRO A 522 37.31 -29.01 11.12
N ASP A 523 36.43 -29.45 12.04
CA ASP A 523 36.38 -30.84 12.54
C ASP A 523 34.98 -31.31 13.05
N THR A 524 33.92 -30.56 12.72
CA THR A 524 32.50 -30.87 12.97
C THR A 524 32.14 -32.34 12.79
N SER A 525 31.45 -32.93 13.78
CA SER A 525 31.12 -34.37 13.78
C SER A 525 30.12 -34.79 14.86
N ILE A 526 30.37 -34.46 16.14
CA ILE A 526 29.40 -34.43 17.25
C ILE A 526 29.91 -33.42 18.29
N HIS A 527 29.17 -32.34 18.54
CA HIS A 527 29.52 -31.28 19.51
C HIS A 527 28.44 -31.05 20.60
N THR A 528 28.78 -30.28 21.65
CA THR A 528 27.84 -29.89 22.72
C THR A 528 28.23 -28.58 23.43
N LEU A 529 27.23 -27.70 23.63
CA LEU A 529 27.20 -26.49 24.47
C LEU A 529 27.94 -25.24 23.89
N PRO A 530 27.60 -24.02 24.36
CA PRO A 530 28.16 -22.76 23.82
C PRO A 530 29.65 -22.53 24.08
N THR A 531 30.17 -21.50 23.43
CA THR A 531 31.52 -20.94 23.62
C THR A 531 31.60 -19.99 24.83
N LEU A 532 30.47 -19.37 25.17
CA LEU A 532 30.16 -18.38 26.21
C LEU A 532 30.56 -16.92 25.89
N VAL A 533 29.62 -16.03 26.24
CA VAL A 533 29.67 -14.56 26.45
C VAL A 533 30.35 -13.68 25.39
N VAL A 534 29.57 -12.79 24.74
CA VAL A 534 30.05 -11.74 23.82
C VAL A 534 29.16 -10.47 23.89
N GLY A 535 29.76 -9.29 23.73
CA GLY A 535 29.22 -7.96 24.07
C GLY A 535 30.36 -7.07 24.60
N ASP A 536 30.25 -6.31 25.71
CA ASP A 536 31.47 -5.76 26.37
C ASP A 536 31.45 -5.47 27.89
N HIS A 537 30.46 -4.75 28.44
CA HIS A 537 30.54 -4.23 29.83
C HIS A 537 29.40 -4.68 30.79
N THR A 538 28.33 -3.91 31.01
CA THR A 538 27.36 -4.16 32.10
C THR A 538 26.27 -5.20 31.79
N PHE A 539 25.88 -5.35 30.52
CA PHE A 539 24.56 -5.78 30.02
C PHE A 539 23.49 -4.67 30.11
N THR A 540 23.38 -3.84 29.06
CA THR A 540 22.12 -3.18 28.62
C THR A 540 22.10 -3.08 27.07
N SER A 541 21.36 -2.18 26.41
CA SER A 541 20.76 -2.44 25.07
C SER A 541 20.65 -1.22 24.11
N LEU A 542 20.49 -1.50 22.80
CA LEU A 542 20.69 -0.65 21.59
C LEU A 542 19.42 -0.38 20.74
N VAL A 543 19.46 0.42 19.66
CA VAL A 543 18.27 0.82 18.84
C VAL A 543 18.50 0.91 17.31
N ASN A 544 17.84 0.04 16.53
CA ASN A 544 17.69 -0.05 15.05
C ASN A 544 16.49 -1.01 14.71
N GLY A 545 16.32 -1.72 13.56
CA GLY A 545 15.16 -2.66 13.43
C GLY A 545 14.88 -3.53 12.17
N GLN A 546 15.59 -4.66 11.90
CA GLN A 546 15.20 -5.74 10.95
C GLN A 546 16.01 -7.09 11.08
N ASN A 547 17.09 -7.38 10.30
CA ASN A 547 17.87 -8.64 10.34
C ASN A 547 19.02 -8.66 11.37
N HIS A 548 20.18 -8.08 11.04
CA HIS A 548 21.40 -8.07 11.89
C HIS A 548 21.26 -6.96 12.96
N THR A 549 22.30 -6.25 13.36
CA THR A 549 22.24 -5.16 14.37
C THR A 549 23.52 -4.32 14.27
N CYS A 550 23.47 -3.00 14.51
CA CYS A 550 24.67 -2.22 14.92
C CYS A 550 24.47 -1.83 16.44
N GLY A 551 25.50 -1.89 17.32
CA GLY A 551 25.44 -1.52 18.77
C GLY A 551 26.75 -1.10 19.51
N ILE A 552 26.61 -0.30 20.57
CA ILE A 552 27.56 0.75 21.03
C ILE A 552 28.81 0.36 21.84
N ASP A 553 29.68 1.35 22.17
CA ASP A 553 30.65 1.36 23.28
C ASP A 553 30.05 1.89 24.62
N ASP A 554 29.82 3.20 24.75
CA ASP A 554 28.79 3.80 25.62
C ASP A 554 28.01 4.96 24.94
N ALA A 555 28.49 5.53 23.82
CA ALA A 555 27.91 6.70 23.15
C ALA A 555 28.36 6.94 21.69
N GLY A 556 29.50 6.37 21.27
CA GLY A 556 30.15 6.56 19.96
C GLY A 556 31.65 6.94 20.04
N ALA A 557 32.44 6.44 19.08
CA ALA A 557 33.86 6.76 18.90
C ALA A 557 34.74 5.57 18.40
N THR A 558 34.17 4.51 17.81
CA THR A 558 34.76 3.15 17.94
C THR A 558 34.70 2.19 16.73
N TRP A 559 33.54 1.61 16.38
CA TRP A 559 33.44 0.28 15.76
C TRP A 559 32.10 -0.03 15.02
N CYS A 560 32.09 -1.00 14.10
CA CYS A 560 30.90 -1.70 13.55
C CYS A 560 31.48 -3.03 12.88
N TRP A 561 30.78 -4.22 12.85
CA TRP A 561 31.08 -5.56 12.23
C TRP A 561 29.85 -6.22 11.57
N GLY A 562 30.02 -6.94 10.45
CA GLY A 562 28.95 -7.71 9.76
C GLY A 562 28.70 -7.30 8.30
N GLU A 563 28.56 -8.28 7.41
CA GLU A 563 28.15 -8.24 5.99
C GLU A 563 28.56 -7.08 5.06
N ASN A 564 29.50 -7.38 4.15
CA ASN A 564 30.19 -6.51 3.19
C ASN A 564 30.65 -7.34 1.97
N ALA A 565 30.57 -6.81 0.75
CA ALA A 565 30.87 -7.57 -0.48
C ALA A 565 32.27 -7.30 -1.06
N ALA A 566 32.59 -6.24 -1.82
CA ALA A 566 31.79 -5.16 -2.39
C ALA A 566 32.63 -3.88 -2.60
N GLY A 567 31.97 -2.73 -2.72
CA GLY A 567 32.64 -1.51 -3.22
C GLY A 567 31.80 -0.22 -3.26
N GLN A 568 30.76 -0.11 -2.44
CA GLN A 568 29.83 1.03 -2.37
C GLN A 568 30.45 2.34 -1.85
N LEU A 569 31.38 2.28 -0.88
CA LEU A 569 31.80 3.45 -0.10
C LEU A 569 33.29 3.40 0.33
N GLY A 570 34.18 3.05 -0.61
CA GLY A 570 35.62 3.26 -0.46
C GLY A 570 36.38 2.17 0.32
N LEU A 571 36.84 2.49 1.54
CA LEU A 571 37.76 1.72 2.40
C LEU A 571 39.21 1.57 1.84
N GLY A 572 39.39 1.52 0.51
CA GLY A 572 40.64 1.89 -0.17
C GLY A 572 41.82 0.89 -0.19
N ASP A 573 41.58 -0.43 -0.18
CA ASP A 573 42.64 -1.45 -0.36
C ASP A 573 42.11 -2.68 -1.14
N TYR A 574 41.96 -3.84 -0.49
CA TYR A 574 41.54 -5.09 -1.12
C TYR A 574 40.30 -5.72 -0.44
N SER A 575 40.47 -6.75 0.40
CA SER A 575 39.35 -7.62 0.80
C SER A 575 38.75 -7.23 2.17
N PRO A 576 37.41 -7.14 2.31
CA PRO A 576 36.73 -6.97 3.61
C PRO A 576 36.84 -8.22 4.51
N ASN A 577 37.48 -9.27 3.98
CA ASN A 577 38.02 -10.36 4.74
C ASN A 577 39.48 -10.67 4.33
N HIS A 578 40.45 -10.21 5.14
CA HIS A 578 41.86 -10.65 5.09
C HIS A 578 42.52 -10.78 6.50
N ASN A 579 41.68 -10.90 7.54
CA ASN A 579 41.97 -11.18 8.97
C ASN A 579 42.62 -10.08 9.86
N VAL A 580 41.81 -9.60 10.81
CA VAL A 580 42.00 -8.61 11.90
C VAL A 580 42.19 -7.13 11.51
N PRO A 581 41.57 -6.16 12.22
CA PRO A 581 41.06 -4.93 11.60
C PRO A 581 41.99 -3.70 11.58
N GLU A 582 41.75 -2.85 10.58
CA GLU A 582 41.44 -1.43 10.78
C GLU A 582 39.90 -1.31 10.62
N GLN A 583 39.15 -0.47 11.37
CA GLN A 583 37.64 -0.22 11.18
C GLN A 583 36.33 2.21 9.90
N LEU A 584 35.65 3.34 10.36
CA LEU A 584 35.38 4.27 11.51
C LEU A 584 36.41 5.33 11.96
N THR A 585 36.35 6.49 11.31
CA THR A 585 36.15 7.80 12.00
C THR A 585 34.81 8.44 11.59
N ASP A 586 33.85 7.60 11.19
CA ASP A 586 32.88 7.86 10.11
C ASP A 586 31.40 7.99 10.51
N GLY A 587 30.75 9.06 10.06
CA GLY A 587 29.29 9.25 10.09
C GLY A 587 28.96 10.75 10.05
N PRO A 588 27.82 11.17 9.45
CA PRO A 588 27.45 12.58 9.48
C PRO A 588 27.28 13.08 10.93
N GLU A 589 27.46 14.38 11.19
CA GLU A 589 28.06 14.90 12.45
C GLU A 589 27.07 15.37 13.56
N PHE A 590 27.49 15.28 14.84
CA PHE A 590 27.11 15.99 16.08
C PHE A 590 26.07 15.48 17.14
N THR A 591 25.29 14.38 17.01
CA THR A 591 24.38 13.92 18.13
C THR A 591 23.88 12.47 18.19
N ARG A 592 23.41 11.90 17.07
CA ARG A 592 22.40 10.83 16.93
C ARG A 592 22.61 10.10 15.60
N ILE A 593 23.27 8.95 15.59
CA ILE A 593 23.97 8.38 14.40
C ILE A 593 23.14 7.43 13.52
N ILE A 594 23.59 7.17 12.29
CA ILE A 594 23.60 5.83 11.69
C ILE A 594 22.37 5.51 10.85
N ALA A 595 21.45 4.73 11.42
CA ALA A 595 20.24 4.27 10.73
C ALA A 595 19.10 3.79 11.61
N GLU A 596 17.90 4.14 11.15
CA GLU A 596 16.90 3.14 10.85
C GLU A 596 17.26 2.45 9.51
N THR A 597 17.00 3.03 8.32
CA THR A 597 17.18 2.28 7.04
C THR A 597 17.71 2.98 5.75
N GLY A 598 17.87 4.29 5.57
CA GLY A 598 18.25 4.91 4.25
C GLY A 598 19.52 4.52 3.43
N HIS A 599 19.66 3.31 2.85
CA HIS A 599 20.94 2.77 2.30
C HIS A 599 21.34 3.10 0.85
N TYR A 600 20.97 4.29 0.36
CA TYR A 600 21.96 5.02 -0.45
C TYR A 600 23.17 5.41 0.41
N THR A 601 23.01 5.27 1.74
CA THR A 601 23.80 5.85 2.82
C THR A 601 23.67 7.38 2.77
N CYS A 602 23.46 8.11 3.88
CA CYS A 602 23.26 9.56 3.78
C CYS A 602 23.62 10.41 5.02
N GLY A 603 23.55 11.72 4.80
CA GLY A 603 24.00 12.84 5.61
C GLY A 603 25.29 13.43 5.04
N ILE A 604 25.78 14.52 5.63
CA ILE A 604 26.96 15.27 5.15
C ILE A 604 27.92 15.47 6.34
N ASP A 605 29.24 15.43 6.11
CA ASP A 605 30.24 16.04 7.02
C ASP A 605 30.21 17.57 6.82
N LEU A 606 29.02 18.12 7.06
CA LEU A 606 28.54 19.49 6.94
C LEU A 606 28.72 20.22 5.56
N ASN A 607 29.83 20.14 4.84
CA ASN A 607 30.16 20.83 3.56
C ASN A 607 29.97 22.39 3.44
N ASP A 608 30.68 23.05 2.52
CA ASP A 608 30.59 24.50 2.17
C ASP A 608 29.38 24.77 1.23
N ALA A 609 28.20 24.22 1.59
CA ALA A 609 26.98 24.01 0.77
C ALA A 609 26.45 22.57 1.00
N ALA A 610 25.35 22.09 0.39
CA ALA A 610 24.79 20.75 0.71
C ALA A 610 24.46 19.83 -0.49
N TRP A 611 24.72 18.52 -0.34
CA TRP A 611 24.38 17.46 -1.32
C TRP A 611 23.92 16.09 -0.75
N CYS A 612 24.76 15.29 -0.05
CA CYS A 612 24.48 13.84 0.12
C CYS A 612 25.69 12.91 -0.07
N TRP A 613 25.41 11.70 -0.61
CA TRP A 613 26.23 10.49 -0.65
C TRP A 613 25.77 9.62 -1.87
N GLY A 614 25.34 8.37 -1.68
CA GLY A 614 24.53 7.65 -2.67
C GLY A 614 25.10 6.35 -3.25
N SER A 615 24.19 5.38 -3.40
CA SER A 615 24.36 4.08 -4.06
C SER A 615 23.94 4.19 -5.55
N ASN A 616 23.33 3.15 -6.13
CA ASN A 616 23.16 2.98 -7.57
C ASN A 616 21.96 2.07 -7.94
N ASN A 617 20.84 2.18 -7.20
CA ASN A 617 19.87 1.08 -7.01
C ASN A 617 18.95 0.79 -8.23
N PHE A 618 18.29 1.81 -8.79
CA PHE A 618 17.35 1.66 -9.91
C PHE A 618 18.05 1.91 -11.26
N GLY A 619 17.54 2.80 -12.11
CA GLY A 619 18.15 3.11 -13.41
C GLY A 619 18.14 4.59 -13.81
N GLN A 620 17.05 5.28 -13.51
CA GLN A 620 16.70 6.60 -14.03
C GLN A 620 17.29 7.78 -13.25
N LEU A 621 17.74 8.83 -13.95
CA LEU A 621 18.12 10.12 -13.35
C LEU A 621 18.02 11.34 -14.32
N GLY A 622 17.44 11.18 -15.52
CA GLY A 622 17.17 12.29 -16.45
C GLY A 622 18.40 12.87 -17.15
N ILE A 623 19.48 12.08 -17.30
CA ILE A 623 20.74 12.55 -17.90
C ILE A 623 21.32 11.64 -19.01
N GLY A 624 20.73 10.46 -19.26
CA GLY A 624 20.61 9.88 -20.60
C GLY A 624 21.88 9.50 -21.40
N GLN A 625 23.04 9.24 -20.79
CA GLN A 625 24.23 8.77 -21.55
C GLN A 625 25.11 7.74 -20.81
N ILE A 626 25.61 6.75 -21.56
CA ILE A 626 26.56 5.73 -21.09
C ILE A 626 27.57 5.45 -22.21
N GLY A 627 28.87 5.58 -21.94
CA GLY A 627 29.89 5.31 -22.96
C GLY A 627 31.36 5.51 -22.60
N GLY A 628 31.75 5.31 -21.33
CA GLY A 628 33.07 5.67 -20.81
C GLY A 628 33.63 4.69 -19.76
N SER A 629 33.90 5.21 -18.55
CA SER A 629 34.46 4.51 -17.39
C SER A 629 33.60 4.77 -16.16
N ASN A 630 33.12 3.73 -15.45
CA ASN A 630 32.28 3.89 -14.25
C ASN A 630 32.87 4.92 -13.25
N PRO A 631 32.03 5.80 -12.69
CA PRO A 631 32.46 7.09 -12.24
C PRO A 631 33.07 7.04 -10.83
N PRO A 632 34.29 7.56 -10.68
CA PRO A 632 35.16 7.65 -8.97
C PRO A 632 34.64 8.49 -7.75
N ASN A 633 34.18 9.75 -7.81
CA ASN A 633 34.07 10.63 -6.61
C ASN A 633 33.02 11.78 -6.73
N PRO A 634 32.53 12.38 -5.63
CA PRO A 634 31.29 13.19 -5.59
C PRO A 634 30.98 14.32 -6.59
N VAL A 635 29.68 14.59 -6.73
CA VAL A 635 28.96 15.53 -7.63
C VAL A 635 27.72 16.19 -6.95
N PRO A 636 27.06 17.18 -7.61
CA PRO A 636 25.88 17.88 -7.07
C PRO A 636 24.56 17.11 -6.98
N VAL A 637 23.61 17.80 -6.32
CA VAL A 637 22.16 17.63 -6.10
C VAL A 637 21.62 19.06 -5.85
N VAL A 638 20.31 19.34 -5.89
CA VAL A 638 19.79 20.70 -6.18
C VAL A 638 18.80 21.30 -5.15
N GLY A 639 18.88 22.63 -4.95
CA GLY A 639 18.15 23.45 -3.95
C GLY A 639 18.89 24.75 -3.56
N ASP A 640 18.84 25.21 -2.29
CA ASP A 640 19.89 25.98 -1.55
C ASP A 640 19.61 25.99 -0.02
N HIS A 641 20.64 25.93 0.84
CA HIS A 641 20.54 25.10 2.06
C HIS A 641 20.20 25.74 3.43
N ASN A 642 19.35 25.03 4.19
CA ASN A 642 19.29 25.07 5.66
C ASN A 642 19.27 23.63 6.26
N PHE A 643 18.08 23.02 6.46
CA PHE A 643 17.76 21.51 6.38
C PHE A 643 18.42 21.04 7.78
N GLY A 644 17.73 20.92 8.94
CA GLY A 644 18.19 20.04 10.04
C GLY A 644 18.02 18.53 9.78
N ALA A 645 16.78 18.03 9.63
CA ALA A 645 16.45 16.74 8.95
C ALA A 645 14.96 16.59 8.47
N MET A 646 14.43 15.36 8.39
CA MET A 646 13.29 14.85 7.57
C MET A 646 12.32 13.94 8.40
N SER A 647 11.31 13.27 7.82
CA SER A 647 10.81 11.97 8.35
C SER A 647 10.44 11.01 7.22
N LEU A 648 10.54 9.70 7.47
CA LEU A 648 10.82 8.72 6.41
C LEU A 648 10.18 7.33 6.60
N GLY A 649 9.79 6.72 5.47
CA GLY A 649 9.44 5.30 5.24
C GLY A 649 10.11 4.83 3.94
N GLU A 650 9.48 4.06 3.04
CA GLU A 650 10.16 3.53 1.82
C GLU A 650 9.68 4.04 0.44
N PHE A 651 8.39 4.06 0.05
CA PHE A 651 8.03 4.06 -1.39
C PHE A 651 7.56 5.36 -2.11
N HIS A 652 8.08 6.59 -1.84
CA HIS A 652 7.62 7.84 -2.52
C HIS A 652 8.60 9.06 -2.71
N ALA A 653 8.81 10.01 -1.77
CA ALA A 653 9.66 11.21 -1.98
C ALA A 653 9.20 12.51 -1.23
N CYS A 654 8.47 13.47 -1.84
CA CYS A 654 7.76 14.64 -1.23
C CYS A 654 8.72 15.61 -0.53
N GLY A 655 10.04 15.42 -0.64
CA GLY A 655 11.00 16.01 0.28
C GLY A 655 12.30 16.50 -0.36
N THR A 656 12.61 17.79 -0.34
CA THR A 656 11.77 18.90 0.16
C THR A 656 12.26 20.24 -0.41
N ASP A 657 11.38 21.25 -0.60
CA ASP A 657 11.63 22.47 -1.38
C ASP A 657 11.89 23.74 -0.52
N GLY A 658 12.01 24.92 -1.16
CA GLY A 658 12.27 26.19 -0.48
C GLY A 658 12.37 27.47 -1.34
N GLU A 659 12.29 27.41 -2.67
CA GLU A 659 12.13 28.63 -3.51
C GLU A 659 11.23 28.35 -4.76
N ASN A 660 9.95 27.98 -4.65
CA ASN A 660 9.15 27.57 -3.48
C ASN A 660 7.89 26.84 -4.00
N VAL A 661 7.93 25.51 -4.23
CA VAL A 661 6.85 24.76 -4.93
C VAL A 661 6.51 23.42 -4.24
N VAL A 662 5.24 23.03 -4.21
CA VAL A 662 4.76 21.72 -3.74
C VAL A 662 4.76 20.70 -4.88
N ARG A 663 5.91 20.08 -5.12
CA ARG A 663 6.10 19.06 -6.17
C ARG A 663 5.87 17.68 -5.56
N CYS A 664 5.04 16.83 -6.15
CA CYS A 664 5.01 15.40 -5.80
C CYS A 664 5.23 14.52 -7.06
N TRP A 665 6.24 14.93 -7.85
CA TRP A 665 6.83 14.27 -9.03
C TRP A 665 7.18 12.77 -8.84
N GLY A 666 7.50 12.10 -9.96
CA GLY A 666 7.56 10.64 -10.12
C GLY A 666 8.75 10.15 -10.95
N GLY A 667 8.90 8.84 -11.05
CA GLY A 667 9.97 8.19 -11.79
C GLY A 667 9.62 6.76 -12.23
N ASN A 668 10.13 6.37 -13.39
CA ASN A 668 9.84 5.10 -14.05
C ASN A 668 11.17 4.36 -14.34
N PHE A 669 11.20 3.06 -14.07
CA PHE A 669 12.25 2.14 -14.51
C PHE A 669 11.69 0.72 -14.81
N THR A 670 10.62 0.30 -14.14
CA THR A 670 9.59 -0.55 -14.77
C THR A 670 8.66 0.34 -15.58
N ALA A 671 8.41 -0.01 -16.85
CA ALA A 671 7.95 0.92 -17.88
C ALA A 671 6.45 1.27 -17.86
N GLN A 672 5.96 1.81 -16.73
CA GLN A 672 4.62 2.38 -16.55
C GLN A 672 4.71 3.73 -15.82
N LEU A 673 3.77 4.66 -16.10
CA LEU A 673 3.58 5.94 -15.39
C LEU A 673 2.14 6.44 -15.59
N GLY A 674 1.85 7.37 -16.52
CA GLY A 674 0.47 7.76 -16.86
C GLY A 674 0.21 8.25 -18.31
N GLN A 675 1.23 8.43 -19.16
CA GLN A 675 1.17 9.31 -20.35
C GLN A 675 1.59 8.63 -21.67
N GLY A 676 1.31 9.26 -22.82
CA GLY A 676 1.68 8.77 -24.16
C GLY A 676 1.71 9.86 -25.26
N THR A 677 2.28 9.57 -26.44
CA THR A 677 2.82 10.61 -27.34
C THR A 677 2.75 10.37 -28.87
N GLU A 678 2.45 9.16 -29.39
CA GLU A 678 2.74 8.76 -30.80
C GLU A 678 4.26 8.86 -31.14
N GLY A 679 5.12 8.66 -30.14
CA GLY A 679 6.52 9.06 -30.18
C GLY A 679 7.49 8.08 -30.84
N PHE A 680 8.58 8.65 -31.37
CA PHE A 680 9.92 8.06 -31.23
C PHE A 680 11.00 9.14 -31.40
N GLY A 681 12.13 9.04 -30.68
CA GLY A 681 13.29 9.94 -30.85
C GLY A 681 13.24 11.23 -30.02
N THR A 682 12.59 11.18 -28.86
CA THR A 682 12.46 12.24 -27.83
C THR A 682 12.11 11.55 -26.50
N GLU A 683 11.94 12.30 -25.41
CA GLU A 683 11.03 11.91 -24.31
C GLU A 683 10.28 13.16 -23.82
N VAL A 684 9.82 13.19 -22.55
CA VAL A 684 8.93 14.22 -21.98
C VAL A 684 9.69 15.41 -21.36
N THR A 685 8.96 16.39 -20.82
CA THR A 685 9.47 17.71 -20.41
C THR A 685 9.77 17.89 -18.92
N ARG A 686 9.30 16.96 -18.06
CA ARG A 686 8.95 17.18 -16.64
C ARG A 686 7.71 18.09 -16.44
N PRO A 687 6.81 17.73 -15.50
CA PRO A 687 5.89 18.61 -14.76
C PRO A 687 6.34 18.71 -13.28
N GLU A 688 5.50 19.21 -12.38
CA GLU A 688 5.87 19.43 -10.95
C GLU A 688 4.86 18.87 -9.90
N PRO A 689 3.56 19.24 -9.85
CA PRO A 689 2.79 19.30 -8.59
C PRO A 689 2.14 17.97 -8.09
N VAL A 690 0.91 18.02 -7.53
CA VAL A 690 0.26 16.95 -6.74
C VAL A 690 -1.23 16.83 -7.05
N HIS A 691 -1.74 15.65 -7.41
CA HIS A 691 -3.18 15.37 -7.35
C HIS A 691 -3.48 14.21 -6.38
N ARG A 692 -4.66 14.28 -5.77
CA ARG A 692 -5.06 13.55 -4.57
C ARG A 692 -6.58 13.39 -4.64
N GLY A 693 -7.06 12.16 -4.83
CA GLY A 693 -8.45 11.87 -5.22
C GLY A 693 -8.53 10.62 -6.12
N THR A 694 -9.54 10.54 -6.99
CA THR A 694 -9.81 9.40 -7.88
C THR A 694 -9.29 9.59 -9.30
N ALA A 695 -8.78 8.53 -9.95
CA ALA A 695 -8.22 8.59 -11.32
C ALA A 695 -9.28 8.96 -12.40
N PRO A 696 -8.88 9.66 -13.49
CA PRO A 696 -9.81 10.09 -14.53
C PRO A 696 -10.08 9.02 -15.61
N ALA A 697 -11.33 8.99 -16.09
CA ALA A 697 -11.76 8.32 -17.32
C ALA A 697 -12.11 9.37 -18.39
N THR A 698 -11.45 9.29 -19.54
CA THR A 698 -11.13 10.45 -20.40
C THR A 698 -11.58 10.29 -21.87
N GLY A 699 -11.24 11.27 -22.72
CA GLY A 699 -11.23 11.16 -24.18
C GLY A 699 -12.59 11.36 -24.87
N PRO A 700 -13.14 10.33 -25.56
CA PRO A 700 -14.28 10.48 -26.48
C PRO A 700 -15.66 10.57 -25.78
N GLY A 701 -15.71 11.14 -24.57
CA GLY A 701 -16.88 11.19 -23.70
C GLY A 701 -17.79 12.42 -23.88
N PRO A 702 -18.77 12.60 -22.98
CA PRO A 702 -19.41 13.90 -22.77
C PRO A 702 -18.36 14.94 -22.35
N LEU A 703 -18.64 16.23 -22.57
CA LEU A 703 -17.76 17.33 -22.14
C LEU A 703 -17.36 17.18 -20.67
N ARG A 704 -16.08 17.34 -20.35
CA ARG A 704 -15.49 17.31 -19.00
C ARG A 704 -14.41 18.38 -18.87
N LEU A 705 -14.28 18.95 -17.68
CA LEU A 705 -13.11 19.74 -17.30
C LEU A 705 -11.99 18.81 -16.81
N ASN A 706 -10.74 19.03 -17.22
CA ASN A 706 -9.59 18.22 -16.81
C ASN A 706 -8.69 18.94 -15.79
N THR A 707 -8.60 20.27 -15.83
CA THR A 707 -7.84 21.05 -14.84
C THR A 707 -8.66 21.20 -13.57
N SER A 708 -8.47 20.28 -12.62
CA SER A 708 -9.15 20.24 -11.32
C SER A 708 -8.48 21.09 -10.21
N ALA A 709 -7.31 21.67 -10.46
CA ALA A 709 -6.57 22.51 -9.51
C ALA A 709 -5.97 23.75 -10.18
N LEU A 710 -5.54 24.72 -9.36
CA LEU A 710 -4.68 25.84 -9.76
C LEU A 710 -3.46 25.90 -8.82
N PRO A 711 -2.24 26.18 -9.33
CA PRO A 711 -1.07 26.41 -8.50
C PRO A 711 -1.20 27.65 -7.59
N ASP A 712 -0.35 27.71 -6.55
CA ASP A 712 -0.26 28.87 -5.66
C ASP A 712 0.18 30.13 -6.42
N PHE A 713 -0.40 31.29 -6.09
CA PHE A 713 -0.03 32.57 -6.68
C PHE A 713 0.40 33.62 -5.65
N HIS A 714 1.52 34.28 -5.93
CA HIS A 714 2.10 35.29 -5.04
C HIS A 714 1.69 36.71 -5.46
N ALA A 715 1.36 37.55 -4.49
CA ALA A 715 1.01 38.96 -4.73
C ALA A 715 2.15 39.72 -5.42
N LEU A 716 1.82 40.50 -6.46
CA LEU A 716 2.75 41.28 -7.30
C LEU A 716 3.77 40.46 -8.11
N VAL A 717 3.52 39.16 -8.32
CA VAL A 717 4.27 38.29 -9.23
C VAL A 717 3.39 37.94 -10.42
N SER A 718 3.96 37.88 -11.63
CA SER A 718 3.21 37.54 -12.84
C SER A 718 2.80 36.07 -12.85
N TYR A 719 1.50 35.81 -12.96
CA TYR A 719 0.90 34.48 -13.03
C TYR A 719 0.39 34.19 -14.45
N GLU A 720 0.43 32.92 -14.87
CA GLU A 720 -0.07 32.42 -16.15
C GLU A 720 -0.38 30.91 -16.00
N GLU A 721 -1.64 30.50 -16.19
CA GLU A 721 -2.12 29.12 -16.05
C GLU A 721 -3.17 28.80 -17.13
N GLN A 722 -3.19 27.57 -17.66
CA GLN A 722 -3.93 27.17 -18.86
C GLN A 722 -4.92 26.04 -18.56
N LEU A 723 -6.20 26.40 -18.45
CA LEU A 723 -7.29 25.46 -18.21
C LEU A 723 -7.48 24.47 -19.37
N TRP A 724 -7.86 23.24 -19.04
CA TRP A 724 -7.98 22.12 -19.98
C TRP A 724 -9.32 21.38 -19.83
N ALA A 725 -9.84 20.89 -20.96
CA ALA A 725 -11.13 20.21 -21.06
C ALA A 725 -11.17 19.31 -22.31
N GLU A 726 -11.97 18.26 -22.24
CA GLU A 726 -12.12 17.25 -23.27
C GLU A 726 -13.59 16.82 -23.45
N GLY A 727 -13.83 15.98 -24.45
CA GLY A 727 -15.19 15.55 -24.81
C GLY A 727 -16.02 16.64 -25.51
N GLY A 728 -17.31 16.34 -25.68
CA GLY A 728 -18.24 17.21 -26.38
C GLY A 728 -17.99 17.32 -27.89
N SER A 729 -18.70 18.23 -28.55
CA SER A 729 -18.69 18.44 -30.00
C SER A 729 -17.96 19.73 -30.44
N GLY A 730 -17.47 20.51 -29.48
CA GLY A 730 -17.26 21.96 -29.58
C GLY A 730 -15.87 22.46 -29.97
N GLU A 731 -15.79 23.79 -30.09
CA GLU A 731 -14.72 24.54 -29.44
C GLU A 731 -15.27 24.96 -28.07
N TYR A 732 -14.42 25.27 -27.11
CA TYR A 732 -14.86 25.57 -25.76
C TYR A 732 -15.09 27.07 -25.55
N LEU A 733 -16.06 27.40 -24.70
CA LEU A 733 -16.19 28.72 -24.10
C LEU A 733 -15.94 28.58 -22.60
N TRP A 734 -15.05 29.42 -22.08
CA TRP A 734 -14.53 29.35 -20.72
C TRP A 734 -15.06 30.50 -19.87
N GLN A 735 -15.48 30.21 -18.65
CA GLN A 735 -15.78 31.21 -17.63
C GLN A 735 -15.14 30.78 -16.31
N ALA A 736 -14.57 31.73 -15.58
CA ALA A 736 -14.05 31.51 -14.23
C ALA A 736 -14.59 32.60 -13.29
N GLU A 737 -15.21 32.18 -12.19
CA GLU A 737 -15.63 33.05 -11.08
C GLU A 737 -14.75 32.77 -9.83
N GLY A 738 -14.71 33.71 -8.88
CA GLY A 738 -13.76 33.69 -7.75
C GLY A 738 -12.37 34.27 -8.02
N LEU A 739 -12.02 34.53 -9.30
CA LEU A 739 -10.71 35.01 -9.76
C LEU A 739 -10.08 36.14 -8.89
N PRO A 740 -8.84 35.97 -8.38
CA PRO A 740 -8.12 36.97 -7.58
C PRO A 740 -7.93 38.33 -8.27
N ASP A 741 -8.02 39.40 -7.47
CA ASP A 741 -7.93 40.81 -7.89
C ASP A 741 -6.64 41.13 -8.67
N GLY A 742 -6.70 41.07 -10.00
CA GLY A 742 -5.57 41.30 -10.90
C GLY A 742 -5.45 40.28 -12.01
N LEU A 743 -5.88 39.04 -11.77
CA LEU A 743 -5.89 37.97 -12.76
C LEU A 743 -7.07 38.12 -13.73
N VAL A 744 -6.88 37.64 -14.96
CA VAL A 744 -7.90 37.71 -16.03
C VAL A 744 -7.86 36.42 -16.85
N LEU A 745 -9.04 35.80 -17.04
CA LEU A 745 -9.24 34.69 -17.97
C LEU A 745 -9.46 35.21 -19.41
N ASP A 746 -8.83 34.57 -20.40
CA ASP A 746 -9.27 34.62 -21.80
C ASP A 746 -10.34 33.56 -22.04
N GLU A 747 -11.60 34.00 -22.10
CA GLU A 747 -12.80 33.18 -22.30
C GLU A 747 -12.76 32.30 -23.58
N SER A 748 -11.86 32.59 -24.53
CA SER A 748 -11.72 31.88 -25.80
C SER A 748 -10.57 30.88 -25.85
N THR A 749 -9.66 30.90 -24.88
CA THR A 749 -8.52 29.96 -24.82
C THR A 749 -8.39 29.20 -23.52
N GLY A 750 -9.02 29.63 -22.42
CA GLY A 750 -8.86 29.00 -21.09
C GLY A 750 -7.65 29.50 -20.31
N LEU A 751 -6.95 30.54 -20.79
CA LEU A 751 -5.72 31.05 -20.18
C LEU A 751 -6.04 32.10 -19.10
N ILE A 752 -5.69 31.85 -17.85
CA ILE A 752 -5.70 32.82 -16.74
C ILE A 752 -4.32 33.45 -16.64
N ALA A 753 -4.20 34.78 -16.66
CA ALA A 753 -2.90 35.45 -16.56
C ALA A 753 -2.95 36.83 -15.88
N ASN A 754 -1.77 37.44 -15.69
CA ASN A 754 -1.45 38.80 -15.15
C ASN A 754 -0.94 38.81 -13.68
N ASP A 755 -0.59 39.97 -13.13
CA ASP A 755 -0.10 40.11 -11.75
C ASP A 755 -1.27 40.24 -10.75
N PRO A 756 -1.37 39.45 -9.65
CA PRO A 756 -2.30 39.71 -8.55
C PRO A 756 -1.94 41.04 -7.86
N THR A 757 -2.85 42.02 -7.86
CA THR A 757 -2.54 43.46 -7.71
C THR A 757 -2.33 43.97 -6.28
N ASN A 758 -1.61 43.20 -5.46
CA ASN A 758 -1.42 43.37 -4.01
C ASN A 758 -2.70 43.12 -3.17
N PRO A 759 -3.23 41.88 -3.15
CA PRO A 759 -3.92 41.34 -1.98
C PRO A 759 -3.12 41.57 -0.68
N VAL A 760 -3.78 41.52 0.49
CA VAL A 760 -3.14 41.73 1.80
C VAL A 760 -3.61 40.64 2.77
N ILE A 761 -3.04 39.46 2.58
CA ILE A 761 -3.25 38.21 3.33
C ILE A 761 -1.85 37.58 3.54
N ARG A 762 -1.71 36.67 4.51
CA ARG A 762 -0.46 36.17 5.13
C ARG A 762 0.12 37.26 6.06
N ASP A 763 0.23 36.93 7.35
CA ASP A 763 -0.70 37.48 8.37
C ASP A 763 -2.17 37.07 8.01
N ALA A 764 -2.68 36.03 8.68
CA ALA A 764 -3.93 35.30 8.36
C ALA A 764 -3.95 34.58 6.98
N SER A 765 -4.98 33.78 6.71
CA SER A 765 -5.30 33.25 5.36
C SER A 765 -6.68 33.83 4.94
N PRO A 766 -7.56 33.22 4.10
CA PRO A 766 -7.44 32.05 3.22
C PRO A 766 -6.91 32.43 1.82
N PHE A 767 -6.72 31.45 0.94
CA PHE A 767 -6.79 31.66 -0.51
C PHE A 767 -8.23 31.43 -1.00
N PRO A 768 -8.67 32.05 -2.11
CA PRO A 768 -9.92 31.69 -2.76
C PRO A 768 -9.73 30.52 -3.75
N VAL A 769 -10.61 29.52 -3.67
CA VAL A 769 -10.85 28.57 -4.79
C VAL A 769 -11.48 29.32 -5.99
N VAL A 770 -11.41 28.71 -7.17
CA VAL A 770 -11.92 29.28 -8.43
C VAL A 770 -12.91 28.31 -9.08
N ASP A 771 -14.11 28.78 -9.39
CA ASP A 771 -15.11 27.97 -10.10
C ASP A 771 -14.88 28.11 -11.61
N VAL A 772 -14.52 27.01 -12.28
CA VAL A 772 -14.27 26.99 -13.72
C VAL A 772 -15.40 26.26 -14.43
N THR A 773 -16.09 27.00 -15.30
CA THR A 773 -17.11 26.46 -16.21
C THR A 773 -16.56 26.38 -17.63
N VAL A 774 -16.63 25.18 -18.21
CA VAL A 774 -16.41 24.94 -19.64
C VAL A 774 -17.73 24.59 -20.31
N THR A 775 -18.02 25.22 -21.45
CA THR A 775 -19.24 24.97 -22.25
C THR A 775 -18.90 24.63 -23.70
N ASP A 776 -19.56 23.61 -24.25
CA ASP A 776 -19.49 23.30 -25.68
C ASP A 776 -20.20 24.38 -26.51
N THR A 777 -19.45 25.14 -27.32
CA THR A 777 -20.01 26.21 -28.19
C THR A 777 -20.98 25.71 -29.26
N ARG A 778 -21.00 24.42 -29.54
CA ARG A 778 -21.78 23.75 -30.60
C ARG A 778 -22.92 22.90 -30.00
N ASN A 779 -22.83 22.51 -28.73
CA ASN A 779 -23.93 21.99 -27.90
C ASN A 779 -24.07 22.73 -26.54
N PRO A 780 -24.71 23.91 -26.47
CA PRO A 780 -24.72 24.74 -25.26
C PRO A 780 -25.51 24.22 -24.06
N ASP A 781 -26.23 23.10 -24.21
CA ASP A 781 -26.87 22.37 -23.10
C ASP A 781 -25.88 21.37 -22.43
N GLU A 782 -24.64 21.31 -22.92
CA GLU A 782 -23.53 20.48 -22.44
C GLU A 782 -22.43 21.40 -21.90
N SER A 783 -22.44 21.60 -20.58
CA SER A 783 -21.51 22.44 -19.83
C SER A 783 -21.12 21.72 -18.53
N VAL A 784 -19.85 21.78 -18.17
CA VAL A 784 -19.33 21.25 -16.89
C VAL A 784 -18.70 22.39 -16.10
N THR A 785 -18.97 22.40 -14.80
CA THR A 785 -18.44 23.35 -13.83
C THR A 785 -17.81 22.54 -12.71
N GLU A 786 -16.52 22.77 -12.44
CA GLU A 786 -15.80 22.18 -11.31
C GLU A 786 -15.18 23.30 -10.46
N THR A 787 -15.03 23.04 -9.16
CA THR A 787 -14.46 23.99 -8.19
C THR A 787 -13.02 23.61 -7.88
N LEU A 788 -12.07 24.49 -8.25
CA LEU A 788 -10.67 24.11 -8.38
C LEU A 788 -9.86 24.19 -7.09
N PHE A 789 -9.03 23.17 -6.88
CA PHE A 789 -8.16 22.97 -5.71
C PHE A 789 -6.88 23.82 -5.76
N LEU A 790 -6.06 23.71 -4.71
CA LEU A 790 -4.75 24.37 -4.55
C LEU A 790 -3.60 23.36 -4.35
N GLU A 791 -2.36 23.85 -4.24
CA GLU A 791 -1.21 23.11 -3.72
C GLU A 791 -1.39 22.75 -2.21
N MET A 792 -0.42 22.07 -1.56
CA MET A 792 -0.59 21.42 -0.25
C MET A 792 0.56 21.72 0.72
N VAL A 793 0.31 22.39 1.87
CA VAL A 793 1.37 22.81 2.83
C VAL A 793 0.90 22.77 4.30
N GLY A 794 1.65 22.09 5.20
CA GLY A 794 1.33 21.99 6.64
C GLY A 794 2.48 21.48 7.54
N VAL A 795 2.47 20.18 7.86
CA VAL A 795 3.38 19.32 8.66
C VAL A 795 3.33 19.32 10.23
N THR A 796 2.47 18.46 10.84
CA THR A 796 2.48 17.97 12.25
C THR A 796 3.20 16.60 12.43
N GLN A 797 2.54 15.56 12.99
CA GLN A 797 3.07 14.25 13.39
C GLN A 797 2.67 13.12 12.41
N LEU A 798 3.62 12.35 11.85
CA LEU A 798 3.36 11.26 10.88
C LEU A 798 3.19 9.90 11.56
N ASN A 799 2.72 8.94 10.79
CA ASN A 799 2.82 7.50 11.04
C ASN A 799 3.58 6.91 9.85
N SER A 800 4.80 7.39 9.59
CA SER A 800 5.64 6.80 8.54
C SER A 800 5.84 5.34 8.89
N GLY A 801 6.26 5.10 10.15
CA GLY A 801 6.43 3.76 10.70
C GLY A 801 7.26 2.95 9.70
N TRP A 802 6.72 1.81 9.30
CA TRP A 802 7.33 1.00 8.26
C TRP A 802 7.49 1.65 6.85
N GLY A 803 6.52 1.57 5.94
CA GLY A 803 6.80 1.67 4.49
C GLY A 803 6.01 2.65 3.61
N HIS A 804 4.72 2.87 3.86
CA HIS A 804 3.85 3.63 2.94
C HIS A 804 2.62 4.35 3.56
N THR A 805 2.56 4.49 4.89
CA THR A 805 2.06 5.72 5.55
C THR A 805 0.56 6.08 5.41
N CYS A 806 -0.41 5.17 5.66
CA CYS A 806 -1.78 5.66 5.99
C CYS A 806 -1.62 6.36 7.36
N ALA A 807 -1.46 7.69 7.37
CA ALA A 807 -1.03 8.47 8.52
C ALA A 807 -1.71 9.83 8.73
N VAL A 808 -2.19 10.03 9.97
CA VAL A 808 -2.17 11.24 10.85
C VAL A 808 -1.96 12.61 10.18
N THR A 809 -2.96 13.48 10.32
CA THR A 809 -3.04 14.81 9.73
C THR A 809 -3.93 15.79 10.52
N SER A 810 -5.16 15.41 10.90
CA SER A 810 -6.09 16.18 11.75
C SER A 810 -7.35 15.37 12.14
N GLU A 811 -8.49 15.55 11.44
CA GLU A 811 -9.77 14.94 11.86
C GLU A 811 -9.74 13.40 11.74
N ALA A 812 -9.42 12.72 10.63
CA ALA A 812 -9.50 13.03 9.20
C ALA A 812 -10.09 11.80 8.49
N THR A 813 -10.33 11.85 7.18
CA THR A 813 -10.62 10.64 6.36
C THR A 813 -10.04 10.75 4.96
N ALA A 814 -9.82 9.57 4.38
CA ALA A 814 -8.74 9.28 3.45
C ALA A 814 -9.01 8.01 2.64
N PHE A 815 -8.01 7.54 1.90
CA PHE A 815 -8.10 6.52 0.85
C PHE A 815 -6.71 5.84 0.70
N CYS A 816 -6.64 4.51 0.68
CA CYS A 816 -5.36 3.77 0.55
C CYS A 816 -5.42 2.85 -0.70
N TRP A 817 -4.35 2.82 -1.52
CA TRP A 817 -4.29 2.40 -2.94
C TRP A 817 -4.41 0.89 -3.25
N GLY A 818 -3.96 -0.01 -2.38
CA GLY A 818 -4.12 -1.48 -2.49
C GLY A 818 -3.44 -2.21 -3.68
N ARG A 819 -3.94 -1.97 -4.89
CA ARG A 819 -3.83 -2.78 -6.14
C ARG A 819 -4.55 -4.13 -6.02
N ASN A 820 -5.44 -4.42 -6.98
CA ASN A 820 -6.59 -5.32 -6.86
C ASN A 820 -6.33 -6.81 -7.21
N ASN A 821 -5.09 -7.26 -7.44
CA ASN A 821 -4.87 -8.48 -8.23
C ASN A 821 -5.49 -9.79 -7.68
N THR A 822 -5.67 -9.95 -6.36
CA THR A 822 -6.41 -11.09 -5.77
C THR A 822 -7.83 -10.73 -5.31
N GLY A 823 -8.42 -9.68 -5.85
CA GLY A 823 -9.68 -9.10 -5.41
C GLY A 823 -9.50 -8.20 -4.19
N GLN A 824 -9.28 -6.92 -4.43
CA GLN A 824 -9.45 -5.88 -3.40
C GLN A 824 -9.79 -4.53 -4.04
N ILE A 825 -11.09 -4.23 -4.07
CA ILE A 825 -11.67 -2.90 -4.26
C ILE A 825 -12.69 -2.58 -3.15
N GLY A 826 -13.55 -3.54 -2.81
CA GLY A 826 -14.64 -3.38 -1.82
C GLY A 826 -16.02 -3.07 -2.43
N ASN A 827 -16.13 -2.92 -3.75
CA ASN A 827 -17.36 -2.51 -4.45
C ASN A 827 -18.52 -3.54 -4.42
N GLY A 828 -18.39 -4.66 -3.68
CA GLY A 828 -19.38 -5.73 -3.60
C GLY A 828 -19.37 -6.74 -4.75
N ILE A 829 -18.50 -6.57 -5.76
CA ILE A 829 -18.26 -7.54 -6.84
C ILE A 829 -16.74 -7.77 -6.97
N VAL A 830 -16.05 -6.94 -7.76
CA VAL A 830 -14.58 -6.73 -7.86
C VAL A 830 -14.33 -5.59 -8.86
N GLY A 831 -13.11 -5.03 -8.94
CA GLY A 831 -12.63 -4.25 -10.10
C GLY A 831 -13.05 -2.78 -10.23
N GLY A 832 -12.51 -2.11 -11.25
CA GLY A 832 -12.71 -0.70 -11.58
C GLY A 832 -11.93 -0.30 -12.82
N ASP A 833 -11.82 1.01 -13.09
CA ASP A 833 -11.29 1.62 -14.33
C ASP A 833 -9.76 1.49 -14.58
N GLY A 834 -9.03 0.63 -13.84
CA GLY A 834 -7.73 0.09 -14.25
C GLY A 834 -7.74 -1.43 -14.53
N PRO A 835 -8.61 -2.01 -15.40
CA PRO A 835 -8.87 -3.45 -15.41
C PRO A 835 -7.87 -4.30 -16.21
N ASP A 836 -7.94 -4.31 -17.54
CA ASP A 836 -7.04 -5.09 -18.45
C ASP A 836 -5.72 -4.33 -18.71
N GLY A 837 -5.26 -3.60 -17.67
CA GLY A 837 -4.21 -2.57 -17.66
C GLY A 837 -4.49 -1.57 -16.53
N ASP A 838 -3.53 -1.35 -15.63
CA ASP A 838 -3.77 -0.74 -14.30
C ASP A 838 -3.81 0.81 -14.27
N ALA A 839 -4.49 1.38 -13.27
CA ALA A 839 -4.67 2.82 -13.03
C ALA A 839 -4.80 3.09 -11.51
N SER A 840 -4.31 4.23 -11.01
CA SER A 840 -3.86 4.32 -9.60
C SER A 840 -4.10 5.63 -8.85
N LEU A 841 -5.37 6.00 -8.61
CA LEU A 841 -5.78 7.07 -7.67
C LEU A 841 -7.14 6.64 -7.02
N PRO A 842 -7.21 6.33 -5.70
CA PRO A 842 -8.28 5.54 -5.06
C PRO A 842 -9.40 6.33 -4.33
N ALA A 843 -10.29 5.63 -3.61
CA ALA A 843 -11.50 6.15 -2.97
C ALA A 843 -11.60 5.83 -1.44
N PRO A 844 -12.55 6.43 -0.68
CA PRO A 844 -12.40 6.57 0.78
C PRO A 844 -12.72 5.39 1.73
N VAL A 845 -12.01 5.36 2.86
CA VAL A 845 -12.04 4.35 3.93
C VAL A 845 -13.43 4.14 4.56
N LEU A 846 -13.87 2.88 4.65
CA LEU A 846 -15.04 2.44 5.45
C LEU A 846 -14.68 1.24 6.36
N ASN A 847 -15.38 1.10 7.51
CA ASN A 847 -15.10 0.32 8.73
C ASN A 847 -15.23 -1.22 8.60
N THR A 848 -15.08 -1.94 9.72
CA THR A 848 -15.37 -3.39 9.81
C THR A 848 -16.78 -3.78 9.35
N GLU A 849 -17.76 -2.86 9.34
CA GLU A 849 -19.10 -3.05 8.76
C GLU A 849 -19.20 -2.56 7.30
N GLY A 850 -18.18 -1.87 6.76
CA GLY A 850 -18.15 -1.28 5.42
C GLY A 850 -18.98 0.02 5.27
N THR A 851 -19.17 0.76 6.36
CA THR A 851 -20.15 1.87 6.49
C THR A 851 -19.60 3.27 6.78
N GLY A 852 -18.37 3.42 7.29
CA GLY A 852 -17.77 4.73 7.60
C GLY A 852 -16.34 4.62 8.15
N PRO A 853 -15.54 5.69 8.28
CA PRO A 853 -14.12 5.61 8.63
C PRO A 853 -13.82 5.38 10.13
N LEU A 854 -14.18 6.31 11.04
CA LEU A 854 -13.73 6.39 12.45
C LEU A 854 -14.69 7.22 13.35
N THR A 855 -14.55 7.21 14.70
CA THR A 855 -15.34 8.00 15.68
C THR A 855 -14.73 8.09 17.11
N ASP A 856 -14.71 9.30 17.70
CA ASP A 856 -14.51 9.66 19.15
C ASP A 856 -13.20 9.11 19.78
N VAL A 857 -12.07 9.83 19.66
CA VAL A 857 -10.72 9.28 19.86
C VAL A 857 -9.78 10.21 20.63
N ALA A 858 -8.65 9.67 21.10
CA ALA A 858 -7.36 10.36 20.99
C ALA A 858 -6.26 9.33 20.65
N GLU A 859 -5.35 9.65 19.74
CA GLU A 859 -4.05 8.97 19.58
C GLU A 859 -4.05 7.47 19.11
N VAL A 860 -3.53 7.23 17.90
CA VAL A 860 -3.21 5.94 17.25
C VAL A 860 -2.08 5.15 17.95
N VAL A 861 -2.12 3.79 17.99
CA VAL A 861 -1.03 2.96 18.59
C VAL A 861 -0.15 2.28 17.54
N GLY A 862 1.05 1.86 17.98
CA GLY A 862 1.88 0.93 17.24
C GLY A 862 3.36 0.85 17.60
N GLY A 863 4.21 1.43 16.75
CA GLY A 863 5.42 0.80 16.21
C GLY A 863 5.07 -0.18 15.06
N ASP A 864 5.99 -0.43 14.12
CA ASP A 864 5.81 -1.29 12.94
C ASP A 864 4.86 -0.71 11.84
N GLY A 865 3.80 -1.39 11.36
CA GLY A 865 2.94 -0.83 10.28
C GLY A 865 1.55 -1.42 10.00
N HIS A 866 0.52 -1.11 10.82
CA HIS A 866 -0.90 -1.41 10.60
C HIS A 866 -1.83 -0.45 11.37
N SER A 867 -3.16 -0.57 11.24
CA SER A 867 -4.13 0.33 11.89
C SER A 867 -4.68 -0.22 13.22
N CYS A 868 -4.35 0.41 14.36
CA CYS A 868 -4.97 0.16 15.68
C CYS A 868 -4.84 1.38 16.62
N ALA A 869 -5.61 1.45 17.72
CA ALA A 869 -5.48 2.51 18.74
C ALA A 869 -5.93 2.08 20.18
N ARG A 870 -5.93 3.02 21.16
CA ARG A 870 -6.11 2.87 22.65
C ARG A 870 -7.46 2.33 23.22
N THR A 871 -7.86 2.88 24.38
CA THR A 871 -8.94 2.59 25.37
C THR A 871 -8.85 1.33 26.30
N ASN A 872 -9.90 0.49 26.51
CA ASN A 872 -10.10 -0.41 27.69
C ASN A 872 -10.15 -1.96 27.45
N ALA A 873 -11.29 -2.67 27.63
CA ALA A 873 -11.31 -4.16 27.72
C ALA A 873 -12.66 -4.91 27.46
N GLY A 874 -12.75 -5.80 26.44
CA GLY A 874 -13.92 -6.65 26.08
C GLY A 874 -14.21 -6.87 24.56
N THR A 875 -15.27 -6.26 24.01
CA THR A 875 -15.68 -6.01 22.58
C THR A 875 -14.61 -5.55 21.54
N ALA A 876 -14.77 -4.37 20.91
CA ALA A 876 -13.83 -3.59 20.08
C ALA A 876 -13.19 -4.14 18.76
N TYR A 877 -11.93 -3.72 18.42
CA TYR A 877 -11.44 -3.26 17.08
C TYR A 877 -10.04 -3.75 16.58
N CYS A 878 -9.73 -3.65 15.26
CA CYS A 878 -8.57 -4.26 14.53
C CYS A 878 -9.00 -4.98 13.21
N TRP A 879 -8.22 -5.15 12.12
CA TRP A 879 -8.81 -5.68 10.86
C TRP A 879 -7.88 -6.24 9.75
N GLY A 880 -8.18 -7.44 9.24
CA GLY A 880 -7.84 -7.88 7.87
C GLY A 880 -6.52 -8.66 7.63
N ALA A 881 -6.24 -8.99 6.35
CA ALA A 881 -5.08 -9.71 5.82
C ALA A 881 -5.03 -11.25 6.06
N SER A 882 -3.84 -11.81 6.33
CA SER A 882 -3.48 -13.25 6.51
C SER A 882 -3.55 -14.18 5.28
N PHE A 883 -2.41 -14.59 4.72
CA PHE A 883 -2.28 -15.92 4.09
C PHE A 883 -1.84 -17.04 5.06
N ASP A 884 -1.58 -16.71 6.33
CA ASP A 884 -1.14 -17.63 7.39
C ASP A 884 -2.23 -18.56 7.93
N GLY A 885 -3.50 -18.25 7.68
CA GLY A 885 -4.61 -18.73 8.49
C GLY A 885 -4.70 -18.06 9.86
N ARG A 886 -3.85 -17.06 10.12
CA ARG A 886 -3.81 -16.28 11.37
C ARG A 886 -4.79 -15.12 11.36
N LEU A 887 -5.97 -15.36 10.79
CA LEU A 887 -7.24 -14.75 11.16
C LEU A 887 -8.24 -15.76 11.78
N GLY A 888 -7.87 -17.05 11.86
CA GLY A 888 -8.42 -18.01 12.82
C GLY A 888 -9.95 -18.13 12.85
N ASN A 889 -10.52 -18.09 14.06
CA ASN A 889 -11.95 -18.08 14.43
C ASN A 889 -12.88 -19.16 13.84
N GLY A 890 -12.92 -19.40 12.52
CA GLY A 890 -13.79 -20.42 11.90
C GLY A 890 -14.67 -19.95 10.72
N SER A 891 -14.09 -19.37 9.66
CA SER A 891 -14.79 -19.13 8.37
C SER A 891 -14.77 -20.34 7.42
N ILE A 892 -13.68 -20.79 6.76
CA ILE A 892 -12.27 -20.37 6.74
C ILE A 892 -11.67 -20.71 5.35
N ASP A 893 -11.49 -19.74 4.47
CA ASP A 893 -11.10 -19.99 3.06
C ASP A 893 -9.92 -19.11 2.57
N PRO A 894 -9.22 -19.47 1.48
CA PRO A 894 -8.01 -18.77 0.97
C PRO A 894 -8.35 -17.54 0.10
N GLN A 895 -9.31 -16.72 0.53
CA GLN A 895 -9.79 -15.52 -0.17
C GLN A 895 -9.56 -14.29 0.72
N PRO A 896 -9.25 -13.10 0.18
CA PRO A 896 -9.29 -11.83 0.91
C PRO A 896 -10.73 -11.46 1.35
N GLN A 897 -11.37 -12.27 2.21
CA GLN A 897 -12.83 -12.40 2.28
C GLN A 897 -13.55 -11.44 3.26
N PRO A 898 -14.72 -10.90 2.89
CA PRO A 898 -15.62 -10.21 3.80
C PRO A 898 -16.51 -11.21 4.56
N LEU A 899 -16.01 -11.76 5.68
CA LEU A 899 -16.76 -12.69 6.55
C LEU A 899 -16.59 -12.32 8.04
N PRO A 900 -17.16 -11.19 8.49
CA PRO A 900 -17.02 -10.69 9.86
C PRO A 900 -17.44 -11.70 10.95
N GLN A 901 -16.57 -11.94 11.95
CA GLN A 901 -16.84 -12.83 13.10
C GLN A 901 -16.53 -12.21 14.48
N GLN A 902 -16.04 -12.95 15.50
CA GLN A 902 -16.36 -12.70 16.94
C GLN A 902 -15.24 -12.99 17.98
N VAL A 903 -14.21 -12.13 18.09
CA VAL A 903 -13.47 -11.83 19.35
C VAL A 903 -12.46 -12.88 19.87
N ARG A 904 -11.14 -12.80 19.54
CA ARG A 904 -10.05 -13.70 19.99
C ARG A 904 -8.59 -13.22 19.59
N ASN A 905 -7.53 -13.26 20.43
CA ASN A 905 -6.05 -13.43 20.10
C ASN A 905 -5.17 -14.31 21.09
N SER A 906 -4.62 -15.50 20.70
CA SER A 906 -3.88 -16.64 21.41
C SER A 906 -4.48 -18.01 21.96
N ASP A 907 -5.49 -18.10 22.85
CA ASP A 907 -6.23 -19.33 23.33
C ASP A 907 -7.70 -19.54 22.83
N ASP A 908 -8.10 -18.89 21.75
CA ASP A 908 -9.48 -18.60 21.24
C ASP A 908 -10.53 -17.91 22.18
N SER A 909 -10.16 -17.21 23.28
CA SER A 909 -11.12 -16.68 24.28
C SER A 909 -11.77 -15.29 24.07
N GLY A 910 -11.12 -14.34 23.40
CA GLY A 910 -11.52 -12.92 23.28
C GLY A 910 -10.42 -11.90 23.62
N PRO A 911 -10.27 -11.52 24.91
CA PRO A 911 -9.91 -10.15 25.28
C PRO A 911 -8.78 -10.06 26.35
N LEU A 912 -8.74 -8.93 27.06
CA LEU A 912 -8.00 -8.73 28.31
C LEU A 912 -8.96 -8.47 29.49
N THR A 913 -8.62 -8.84 30.72
CA THR A 913 -9.53 -8.85 31.89
C THR A 913 -8.87 -8.38 33.20
N ASP A 914 -9.64 -7.80 34.14
CA ASP A 914 -9.15 -7.15 35.39
C ASP A 914 -7.90 -6.26 35.19
N VAL A 915 -7.93 -5.51 34.09
CA VAL A 915 -6.80 -4.79 33.45
C VAL A 915 -6.23 -3.65 34.30
N VAL A 916 -4.94 -3.34 34.11
CA VAL A 916 -4.26 -2.18 34.73
C VAL A 916 -3.60 -1.21 33.75
N ASP A 917 -2.87 -1.68 32.73
CA ASP A 917 -2.30 -0.88 31.63
C ASP A 917 -1.83 -1.77 30.45
N ILE A 918 -1.54 -1.16 29.30
CA ILE A 918 -1.06 -1.82 28.07
C ILE A 918 0.05 -0.93 27.47
N VAL A 919 1.34 -1.28 27.63
CA VAL A 919 2.44 -0.56 26.97
C VAL A 919 2.65 -1.13 25.56
N THR A 920 2.40 -0.31 24.55
CA THR A 920 2.26 -0.78 23.16
C THR A 920 3.60 -1.03 22.47
N GLY A 921 3.72 -2.03 21.60
CA GLY A 921 2.76 -3.11 21.31
C GLY A 921 2.92 -3.64 19.89
N SER A 922 2.88 -2.71 18.94
CA SER A 922 3.32 -2.86 17.56
C SER A 922 2.79 -4.14 16.89
N GLN A 923 3.64 -5.03 16.36
CA GLN A 923 3.15 -6.27 15.76
C GLN A 923 2.37 -7.13 16.78
N PHE A 924 2.94 -7.65 17.89
CA PHE A 924 2.11 -8.18 19.03
C PHE A 924 2.72 -8.35 20.46
N GLY A 925 3.90 -7.82 20.81
CA GLY A 925 4.10 -7.31 22.21
C GLY A 925 4.59 -8.18 23.40
N CYS A 926 5.25 -9.36 23.27
CA CYS A 926 5.40 -10.40 24.33
C CYS A 926 5.45 -9.92 25.80
N ALA A 927 4.35 -10.18 26.52
CA ALA A 927 3.84 -9.45 27.69
C ALA A 927 3.92 -10.16 29.06
N ILE A 928 3.45 -9.49 30.12
CA ILE A 928 3.39 -10.01 31.50
C ILE A 928 1.95 -10.05 32.05
N THR A 929 1.53 -11.18 32.63
CA THR A 929 0.43 -11.30 33.62
C THR A 929 0.56 -12.60 34.44
N ALA A 930 -0.50 -13.12 35.09
CA ALA A 930 -0.51 -14.39 35.84
C ALA A 930 -1.93 -14.93 36.10
N ASP A 931 -2.06 -16.21 36.50
CA ASP A 931 -3.28 -16.80 37.09
C ASP A 931 -4.23 -17.48 36.06
N GLY A 932 -3.87 -17.48 34.76
CA GLY A 932 -4.71 -17.98 33.65
C GLY A 932 -3.96 -18.70 32.53
N VAL A 933 -3.70 -18.04 31.39
CA VAL A 933 -3.15 -18.65 30.14
C VAL A 933 -2.04 -17.78 29.50
N LEU A 934 -1.41 -18.22 28.38
CA LEU A 934 -0.17 -17.64 27.83
C LEU A 934 -0.09 -17.60 26.27
N HIS A 935 0.82 -16.78 25.68
CA HIS A 935 0.56 -16.02 24.44
C HIS A 935 1.60 -15.80 23.25
N CYS A 936 2.88 -16.29 23.18
CA CYS A 936 3.79 -15.94 22.02
C CYS A 936 3.40 -16.73 20.74
N TRP A 937 4.07 -16.51 19.60
CA TRP A 937 3.71 -17.03 18.26
C TRP A 937 4.92 -17.11 17.30
N GLY A 938 4.70 -17.57 16.06
CA GLY A 938 5.50 -17.23 14.89
C GLY A 938 4.75 -16.33 13.90
N ASN A 939 5.45 -15.73 12.94
CA ASN A 939 4.88 -15.06 11.76
C ASN A 939 5.86 -15.04 10.57
N SER A 940 6.95 -15.79 10.63
CA SER A 940 8.26 -15.17 10.37
C SER A 940 8.60 -14.97 8.89
N SER A 941 8.88 -13.76 8.38
CA SER A 941 9.09 -12.46 9.04
C SER A 941 10.08 -12.50 10.22
N GLN A 942 11.38 -12.57 9.93
CA GLN A 942 12.47 -12.59 10.91
C GLN A 942 12.37 -13.75 11.94
N GLY A 943 12.92 -14.90 11.57
CA GLY A 943 12.85 -16.13 12.36
C GLY A 943 13.31 -16.02 13.82
N LYS A 944 12.44 -16.47 14.74
CA LYS A 944 12.42 -16.08 16.15
C LYS A 944 12.47 -17.27 17.15
N LEU A 945 12.15 -17.06 18.44
CA LEU A 945 11.87 -18.07 19.49
C LEU A 945 12.76 -19.34 19.55
N GLY A 946 12.45 -20.31 18.68
CA GLY A 946 12.67 -21.75 18.83
C GLY A 946 11.41 -22.54 19.22
N ASN A 947 10.22 -22.14 18.74
CA ASN A 947 8.89 -22.71 19.06
C ASN A 947 8.01 -23.04 17.82
N GLY A 948 8.59 -22.84 16.65
CA GLY A 948 8.00 -22.93 15.31
C GLY A 948 9.05 -23.42 14.31
N GLU A 949 8.86 -23.15 13.03
CA GLU A 949 8.89 -24.25 12.06
C GLU A 949 10.09 -24.25 11.10
N THR A 950 10.34 -25.41 10.48
CA THR A 950 11.25 -25.54 9.33
C THR A 950 10.56 -25.63 7.97
N ASN A 951 9.26 -25.92 7.88
CA ASN A 951 8.53 -26.13 6.61
C ASN A 951 7.02 -25.75 6.61
N GLY A 952 6.47 -25.11 7.66
CA GLY A 952 4.98 -25.04 7.89
C GLY A 952 4.13 -26.37 8.42
N PHE A 953 1.97 -26.81 9.06
CA PHE A 953 0.64 -26.23 9.61
C PHE A 953 0.37 -26.57 11.10
N GLN A 954 0.37 -25.59 12.03
CA GLN A 954 0.25 -25.83 13.49
C GLN A 954 -1.16 -25.52 14.09
N PRO A 955 -2.31 -26.12 13.73
CA PRO A 955 -3.59 -25.73 14.32
C PRO A 955 -3.83 -26.08 15.82
N LEU A 956 -2.77 -26.31 16.63
CA LEU A 956 -2.72 -26.15 18.09
C LEU A 956 -1.26 -25.88 18.55
N PRO A 957 -1.01 -25.01 19.56
CA PRO A 957 0.32 -24.43 19.90
C PRO A 957 1.33 -25.36 20.63
N GLN A 958 2.46 -24.77 21.08
CA GLN A 958 3.48 -25.33 21.98
C GLN A 958 3.58 -24.45 23.26
N PRO A 959 4.72 -24.34 24.01
CA PRO A 959 4.89 -23.35 25.11
C PRO A 959 6.02 -22.28 24.97
N VAL A 960 6.50 -21.73 26.10
CA VAL A 960 7.38 -20.52 26.22
C VAL A 960 8.78 -20.69 25.61
N ARG A 961 9.28 -19.64 24.94
CA ARG A 961 10.58 -19.68 24.22
C ARG A 961 11.53 -18.46 24.25
N ASN A 962 11.57 -17.75 25.39
CA ASN A 962 12.87 -17.40 25.99
C ASN A 962 13.67 -18.74 26.20
N PRO A 963 15.02 -18.80 26.19
CA PRO A 963 15.76 -19.98 26.65
C PRO A 963 16.74 -19.68 27.79
N THR A 964 16.94 -18.41 28.12
CA THR A 964 17.51 -17.92 29.39
C THR A 964 16.53 -18.16 30.54
N ALA A 965 15.26 -18.31 30.20
CA ALA A 965 14.21 -18.82 31.06
C ALA A 965 13.47 -19.98 30.40
N THR A 966 13.21 -21.00 31.23
CA THR A 966 12.88 -22.39 30.85
C THR A 966 11.63 -22.92 31.58
N GLY A 967 10.67 -22.05 31.87
CA GLY A 967 9.48 -22.33 32.68
C GLY A 967 8.71 -21.05 33.05
N PRO A 968 7.75 -21.12 33.98
CA PRO A 968 6.90 -19.99 34.37
C PRO A 968 7.61 -18.89 35.20
N LEU A 969 6.88 -17.80 35.47
CA LEU A 969 7.29 -16.59 36.21
C LEU A 969 7.74 -16.82 37.67
N THR A 970 8.82 -16.15 38.09
CA THR A 970 8.89 -15.54 39.44
C THR A 970 9.47 -14.12 39.39
N ASP A 971 8.87 -13.24 40.21
CA ASP A 971 9.27 -11.85 40.50
C ASP A 971 9.25 -10.87 39.28
N VAL A 972 8.88 -9.61 39.54
CA VAL A 972 8.72 -8.53 38.53
C VAL A 972 9.10 -7.18 39.14
N THR A 973 9.54 -6.21 38.34
CA THR A 973 9.88 -4.85 38.78
C THR A 973 9.04 -3.77 38.07
N GLU A 974 9.25 -3.59 36.76
CA GLU A 974 8.50 -2.72 35.84
C GLU A 974 8.62 -3.26 34.39
N VAL A 975 8.27 -2.48 33.36
CA VAL A 975 8.27 -2.90 31.93
C VAL A 975 8.96 -1.86 31.02
N SER A 976 9.15 -2.19 29.74
CA SER A 976 9.63 -1.28 28.68
C SER A 976 9.08 -1.71 27.30
N ALA A 977 9.47 -1.05 26.19
CA ALA A 977 9.08 -1.42 24.82
C ALA A 977 10.29 -1.38 23.85
N GLY A 978 10.28 -2.20 22.80
CA GLY A 978 11.40 -2.36 21.85
C GLY A 978 11.32 -3.60 20.95
N SER A 979 12.03 -3.58 19.82
CA SER A 979 11.78 -4.43 18.64
C SER A 979 12.61 -5.74 18.53
N SER A 980 12.18 -6.62 17.62
CA SER A 980 12.73 -7.91 17.19
C SER A 980 13.70 -8.66 18.13
N HIS A 981 14.99 -8.33 18.17
CA HIS A 981 16.05 -9.06 18.90
C HIS A 981 17.00 -8.23 19.76
N ALA A 982 17.97 -7.55 19.13
CA ALA A 982 19.26 -7.18 19.71
C ALA A 982 19.90 -8.47 20.27
N CYS A 983 20.15 -8.49 21.57
CA CYS A 983 19.53 -9.50 22.41
C CYS A 983 19.12 -8.79 23.73
N ALA A 984 17.85 -8.36 23.89
CA ALA A 984 17.38 -7.43 24.96
C ALA A 984 17.26 -7.95 26.43
N VAL A 985 16.86 -7.08 27.38
CA VAL A 985 17.09 -7.03 28.87
C VAL A 985 16.20 -7.93 29.78
N SER A 986 16.66 -8.30 31.01
CA SER A 986 15.81 -8.70 32.19
C SER A 986 16.49 -8.85 33.61
N ALA A 987 17.73 -8.38 33.91
CA ALA A 987 18.49 -8.57 35.21
C ALA A 987 18.82 -10.02 35.78
N GLY A 988 20.10 -10.34 36.08
CA GLY A 988 20.57 -11.60 36.72
C GLY A 988 20.90 -12.88 35.88
N THR A 989 22.06 -12.94 35.20
CA THR A 989 22.59 -13.99 34.25
C THR A 989 21.82 -14.29 32.94
N THR A 990 22.51 -14.49 31.80
CA THR A 990 22.08 -14.06 30.44
C THR A 990 22.27 -15.11 29.32
N TYR A 991 21.31 -15.44 28.44
CA TYR A 991 21.43 -16.56 27.44
C TYR A 991 20.81 -16.62 25.97
N CYS A 992 20.25 -16.53 24.73
CA CYS A 992 19.38 -15.62 23.88
C CYS A 992 18.54 -16.53 22.94
N TRP A 993 17.44 -16.06 22.34
CA TRP A 993 16.50 -16.97 21.62
C TRP A 993 17.09 -17.60 20.33
N GLY A 994 16.37 -18.59 19.76
CA GLY A 994 16.70 -19.19 18.47
C GLY A 994 16.31 -18.38 17.23
N GLY A 995 16.77 -18.85 16.07
CA GLY A 995 16.51 -18.29 14.73
C GLY A 995 17.62 -18.66 13.74
N ASN A 996 17.33 -18.78 12.44
CA ASN A 996 18.35 -19.08 11.41
C ASN A 996 18.08 -18.54 10.00
N PHE A 997 16.95 -17.84 9.80
CA PHE A 997 16.64 -17.06 8.60
C PHE A 997 17.65 -15.93 8.33
N GLY A 998 17.77 -15.51 7.06
CA GLY A 998 18.47 -14.29 6.65
C GLY A 998 19.93 -14.25 7.12
N GLY A 999 20.31 -13.13 7.75
CA GLY A 999 21.55 -13.01 8.50
C GLY A 999 21.42 -13.63 9.89
N LYS A 1000 20.93 -12.84 10.85
CA LYS A 1000 20.87 -13.18 12.29
C LYS A 1000 22.23 -13.68 12.82
N LEU A 1001 22.23 -14.55 13.83
CA LEU A 1001 23.41 -14.86 14.65
C LEU A 1001 24.34 -15.93 14.03
N GLY A 1002 24.96 -15.59 12.89
CA GLY A 1002 25.89 -16.47 12.16
C GLY A 1002 27.31 -16.49 12.74
N ASN A 1003 27.82 -17.67 13.13
CA ASN A 1003 29.05 -17.78 13.93
C ASN A 1003 29.83 -19.14 13.95
N GLY A 1004 29.19 -20.29 14.16
CA GLY A 1004 29.86 -21.59 14.40
C GLY A 1004 30.11 -22.53 13.19
N GLU A 1005 30.20 -23.84 13.44
CA GLU A 1005 30.44 -24.86 12.41
C GLU A 1005 29.15 -25.20 11.64
N SER A 1006 28.75 -24.37 10.67
CA SER A 1006 27.59 -24.61 9.77
C SER A 1006 27.58 -26.04 9.22
N THR A 1007 26.62 -26.86 9.66
CA THR A 1007 26.57 -28.30 9.39
C THR A 1007 25.14 -28.84 9.37
N ALA A 1008 24.40 -28.55 10.44
CA ALA A 1008 23.09 -29.06 10.84
C ALA A 1008 22.80 -28.46 12.25
N SER A 1009 21.78 -28.95 12.95
CA SER A 1009 21.54 -28.67 14.37
C SER A 1009 22.58 -29.28 15.34
N GLU A 1010 23.89 -29.20 15.01
CA GLU A 1010 25.00 -29.44 15.95
C GLU A 1010 24.91 -28.40 17.08
N PRO A 1011 24.71 -28.81 18.35
CA PRO A 1011 24.32 -27.90 19.43
C PRO A 1011 25.56 -27.23 20.05
N ILE A 1012 26.27 -26.41 19.27
CA ILE A 1012 27.49 -25.68 19.65
C ILE A 1012 27.40 -24.19 19.22
N PRO A 1013 26.75 -23.33 20.02
CA PRO A 1013 26.70 -21.89 19.79
C PRO A 1013 28.06 -21.16 19.88
N VAL A 1014 28.23 -20.11 19.07
CA VAL A 1014 29.44 -19.25 19.03
C VAL A 1014 29.06 -17.74 19.03
N GLU A 1015 27.92 -17.44 19.65
CA GLU A 1015 27.50 -16.18 20.26
C GLU A 1015 27.27 -14.92 19.37
N VAL A 1016 26.57 -13.91 19.93
CA VAL A 1016 25.76 -12.84 19.26
C VAL A 1016 26.49 -11.72 18.48
N ARG A 1017 27.80 -11.48 18.71
CA ARG A 1017 28.63 -10.38 18.16
C ARG A 1017 28.13 -8.93 18.30
N ASN A 1018 28.69 -8.20 19.27
CA ASN A 1018 29.22 -6.83 19.02
C ASN A 1018 30.43 -6.90 18.08
N PRO A 1019 30.98 -5.80 17.53
CA PRO A 1019 32.02 -5.92 16.51
C PRO A 1019 33.31 -6.63 16.90
N GLU A 1020 33.69 -6.53 18.17
CA GLU A 1020 34.84 -7.22 18.74
C GLU A 1020 34.46 -8.64 19.18
N ASN A 1021 33.15 -8.90 19.35
CA ASN A 1021 32.56 -10.14 19.82
C ASN A 1021 33.10 -10.54 21.23
N THR A 1022 32.91 -9.67 22.24
CA THR A 1022 33.73 -9.62 23.48
C THR A 1022 33.08 -9.93 24.86
N GLY A 1023 32.66 -8.94 25.66
CA GLY A 1023 32.28 -9.08 27.08
C GLY A 1023 30.77 -9.31 27.30
N PRO A 1024 30.13 -8.78 28.37
CA PRO A 1024 28.69 -8.95 28.60
C PRO A 1024 27.78 -8.25 27.55
N LEU A 1025 27.48 -6.95 27.67
CA LEU A 1025 27.07 -6.04 26.57
C LEU A 1025 27.26 -4.59 27.05
N ALA A 1026 27.26 -3.64 26.13
CA ALA A 1026 27.48 -2.21 26.36
C ALA A 1026 26.37 -1.52 27.21
N ASP A 1027 26.60 -0.25 27.56
CA ASP A 1027 25.97 0.42 28.72
C ASP A 1027 24.85 1.44 28.36
N VAL A 1028 24.31 1.37 27.13
CA VAL A 1028 23.23 2.20 26.54
C VAL A 1028 21.80 1.69 26.86
N SER A 1029 20.75 2.49 26.60
CA SER A 1029 19.36 2.15 26.91
C SER A 1029 18.35 2.47 25.79
N GLY A 1030 18.43 1.75 24.67
CA GLY A 1030 17.34 1.52 23.70
C GLY A 1030 17.09 0.00 23.54
N LEU A 1031 16.03 -0.47 22.88
CA LEU A 1031 15.76 -1.92 22.80
C LEU A 1031 15.28 -2.45 21.43
N SER A 1032 15.86 -2.01 20.30
CA SER A 1032 15.45 -2.42 18.93
C SER A 1032 16.64 -2.68 17.94
N PRO A 1033 16.53 -3.48 16.85
CA PRO A 1033 17.74 -4.00 16.15
C PRO A 1033 17.64 -4.43 14.64
N GLY A 1034 18.48 -3.90 13.74
CA GLY A 1034 18.81 -4.45 12.41
C GLY A 1034 18.36 -3.68 11.16
N ALA A 1035 18.56 -4.32 9.99
CA ALA A 1035 18.23 -3.85 8.63
C ALA A 1035 18.23 -5.02 7.60
N ASN A 1036 18.26 -4.77 6.29
CA ASN A 1036 18.46 -5.78 5.22
C ASN A 1036 19.75 -6.58 5.45
N HIS A 1037 20.86 -5.85 5.57
CA HIS A 1037 22.13 -6.32 6.10
C HIS A 1037 22.19 -5.91 7.57
N THR A 1038 23.16 -5.10 7.99
CA THR A 1038 22.94 -3.91 8.84
C THR A 1038 24.15 -3.02 8.73
N CYS A 1039 23.94 -1.70 8.62
CA CYS A 1039 24.71 -0.64 9.28
C CYS A 1039 23.66 0.24 9.99
N ALA A 1040 23.86 0.68 11.23
CA ALA A 1040 22.75 1.35 11.95
C ALA A 1040 23.12 2.20 13.16
N ARG A 1041 22.08 2.87 13.70
CA ARG A 1041 22.10 3.67 14.92
C ARG A 1041 22.41 2.81 16.14
N SER A 1042 22.97 3.41 17.19
CA SER A 1042 22.78 2.92 18.56
C SER A 1042 22.96 4.03 19.58
N GLY A 1043 23.92 4.91 19.33
CA GLY A 1043 24.03 6.28 19.84
C GLY A 1043 24.48 7.21 18.72
N GLY A 1044 25.72 7.16 18.23
CA GLY A 1044 26.81 6.24 18.57
C GLY A 1044 26.98 5.01 17.68
N ASP A 1045 28.16 4.84 17.10
CA ASP A 1045 28.57 3.71 16.26
C ASP A 1045 28.64 2.38 17.03
N ALA A 1046 28.72 1.26 16.30
CA ALA A 1046 27.75 0.18 16.45
C ALA A 1046 28.25 -1.27 15.99
N PHE A 1047 27.57 -2.08 15.13
CA PHE A 1047 27.98 -3.37 14.45
C PHE A 1047 27.66 -3.54 12.88
N CYS A 1048 28.51 -3.07 11.94
CA CYS A 1048 28.65 -3.46 10.50
C CYS A 1048 30.11 -3.38 9.90
N TRP A 1049 30.59 -4.38 9.15
CA TRP A 1049 31.89 -4.35 8.40
C TRP A 1049 32.11 -5.44 7.36
N GLY A 1050 31.59 -6.66 7.53
CA GLY A 1050 32.36 -7.91 7.34
C GLY A 1050 31.71 -9.08 6.58
N GLY A 1051 31.68 -10.28 7.17
CA GLY A 1051 31.16 -11.50 6.56
C GLY A 1051 31.54 -11.73 5.09
N ASN A 1052 30.54 -11.96 4.23
CA ASN A 1052 30.61 -11.62 2.81
C ASN A 1052 29.20 -11.50 2.19
N SER A 1053 28.82 -10.31 1.72
CA SER A 1053 27.47 -9.99 1.23
C SER A 1053 27.35 -9.89 -0.31
N THR A 1054 26.32 -9.19 -0.82
CA THR A 1054 26.02 -9.05 -2.26
C THR A 1054 26.72 -7.89 -2.96
N GLY A 1055 26.70 -6.68 -2.39
CA GLY A 1055 27.32 -5.48 -3.03
C GLY A 1055 27.85 -4.40 -2.08
N GLN A 1056 27.41 -4.41 -0.82
CA GLN A 1056 27.63 -3.34 0.16
C GLN A 1056 29.11 -3.08 0.47
N LEU A 1057 29.39 -1.85 0.91
CA LEU A 1057 30.63 -1.38 1.54
C LEU A 1057 31.94 -1.44 0.70
N GLY A 1058 32.75 -2.51 0.72
CA GLY A 1058 34.16 -2.48 0.25
C GLY A 1058 34.94 -3.81 0.21
N ARG A 1059 36.27 -3.86 0.33
CA ARG A 1059 37.30 -2.80 0.41
C ARG A 1059 38.05 -2.59 -0.92
N GLY A 1060 37.59 -3.24 -2.00
CA GLY A 1060 38.19 -3.17 -3.35
C GLY A 1060 38.48 -4.50 -4.07
N SER A 1061 38.45 -5.66 -3.38
CA SER A 1061 38.70 -7.01 -3.98
C SER A 1061 38.10 -8.19 -3.19
N SER A 1062 37.05 -7.93 -2.41
CA SER A 1062 36.03 -8.85 -1.86
C SER A 1062 36.38 -10.11 -1.04
N VAL A 1063 37.47 -10.85 -1.28
CA VAL A 1063 37.70 -12.18 -0.66
C VAL A 1063 39.15 -12.42 -0.22
N GLY A 1064 39.35 -13.10 0.91
CA GLY A 1064 40.66 -13.57 1.41
C GLY A 1064 40.55 -14.50 2.64
N ASN A 1065 39.71 -14.10 3.60
CA ASN A 1065 39.22 -14.80 4.80
C ASN A 1065 40.27 -15.12 5.92
N PRO A 1066 39.91 -15.03 7.22
CA PRO A 1066 38.73 -14.40 7.84
C PRO A 1066 38.68 -12.87 7.75
N LEU A 1067 37.85 -12.21 8.56
CA LEU A 1067 37.38 -10.82 8.36
C LEU A 1067 38.43 -9.70 8.70
N LEU A 1068 38.51 -8.64 7.87
CA LEU A 1068 39.11 -7.31 8.18
C LEU A 1068 38.61 -6.25 7.17
N PRO A 1069 38.23 -5.02 7.57
CA PRO A 1069 37.87 -3.92 6.68
C PRO A 1069 38.94 -2.80 6.73
N GLY A 1070 38.57 -1.57 6.35
CA GLY A 1070 38.89 -0.34 7.08
C GLY A 1070 37.55 0.10 7.67
N PRO A 1071 37.40 0.39 8.97
CA PRO A 1071 35.74 -0.02 9.84
C PRO A 1071 34.46 0.01 8.96
N VAL A 1072 33.64 1.07 9.00
CA VAL A 1072 32.62 1.42 7.99
C VAL A 1072 32.81 2.89 7.65
N ARG A 1073 32.42 3.35 6.45
CA ARG A 1073 32.75 4.68 5.94
C ARG A 1073 31.57 5.63 5.78
N ASN A 1074 31.85 6.92 5.77
CA ASN A 1074 30.98 8.11 5.63
C ASN A 1074 30.77 8.49 4.13
N PRO A 1075 29.92 9.48 3.72
CA PRO A 1075 29.81 9.90 2.31
C PRO A 1075 31.11 10.31 1.65
N ASP A 1076 32.11 10.66 2.44
CA ASP A 1076 33.40 11.19 2.03
C ASP A 1076 34.58 10.25 2.30
N ASP A 1077 34.37 9.01 2.77
CA ASP A 1077 35.44 8.11 3.24
C ASP A 1077 36.19 8.66 4.48
N THR A 1078 35.58 9.52 5.33
CA THR A 1078 36.24 10.10 6.54
C THR A 1078 35.44 10.07 7.85
N GLY A 1079 34.40 10.90 7.93
CA GLY A 1079 33.82 11.48 9.15
C GLY A 1079 34.77 12.29 10.07
N ALA A 1080 34.18 13.27 10.75
CA ALA A 1080 34.71 13.94 11.94
C ALA A 1080 34.11 13.39 13.26
N LEU A 1081 33.64 12.14 13.25
CA LEU A 1081 32.48 11.62 14.00
C LEU A 1081 32.34 11.97 15.49
N VAL A 1082 31.22 12.64 15.79
CA VAL A 1082 30.39 12.58 17.01
C VAL A 1082 28.89 12.51 16.60
N GLY A 1083 28.61 11.76 15.53
CA GLY A 1083 27.46 11.88 14.61
C GLY A 1083 26.07 11.46 15.08
N ILE A 1084 24.94 11.88 14.47
CA ILE A 1084 24.63 12.91 13.43
C ILE A 1084 23.70 13.99 14.06
N ALA A 1085 23.35 15.08 13.36
CA ALA A 1085 22.10 15.79 13.61
C ALA A 1085 20.94 14.75 13.71
N THR A 1086 20.64 14.09 12.59
CA THR A 1086 19.94 12.79 12.45
C THR A 1086 19.74 12.46 10.95
N ILE A 1087 20.02 11.22 10.52
CA ILE A 1087 19.61 10.58 9.23
C ILE A 1087 19.98 9.09 9.24
N ALA A 1088 19.53 8.33 8.22
CA ALA A 1088 19.55 6.87 8.20
C ALA A 1088 20.28 6.21 7.01
N SER A 1089 20.65 4.92 7.15
CA SER A 1089 21.57 4.17 6.25
C SER A 1089 21.63 2.62 6.46
N ALA A 1090 20.67 1.81 5.96
CA ALA A 1090 20.71 0.33 6.17
C ALA A 1090 20.01 -0.68 5.17
N ASP A 1091 18.92 -0.30 4.49
CA ASP A 1091 18.21 -1.01 3.41
C ASP A 1091 18.30 -0.33 2.00
N ASN A 1092 17.77 0.89 1.76
CA ASN A 1092 17.41 1.37 0.40
C ASN A 1092 18.01 2.71 -0.16
N HIS A 1093 17.43 3.93 0.02
CA HIS A 1093 17.65 5.10 -0.89
C HIS A 1093 17.55 6.52 -0.23
N VAL A 1094 18.28 7.55 -0.72
CA VAL A 1094 18.31 9.00 -0.29
C VAL A 1094 19.50 9.80 -0.92
N CYS A 1095 19.35 11.11 -1.17
CA CYS A 1095 20.42 12.14 -1.01
C CYS A 1095 19.83 13.34 -0.20
N ALA A 1096 20.56 13.89 0.79
CA ALA A 1096 20.06 14.88 1.77
C ALA A 1096 21.16 15.71 2.53
N ILE A 1097 21.16 15.73 3.87
CA ILE A 1097 21.31 16.97 4.68
C ILE A 1097 22.67 17.30 5.37
N ALA A 1098 22.98 18.61 5.52
CA ALA A 1098 24.01 19.20 6.42
C ALA A 1098 24.58 20.55 5.90
N ASN A 1099 25.19 21.38 6.77
CA ASN A 1099 25.85 22.66 6.41
C ASN A 1099 27.09 23.00 7.30
N GLY A 1100 28.24 23.36 6.70
CA GLY A 1100 29.44 23.95 7.36
C GLY A 1100 30.82 23.23 7.35
N GLY A 1101 31.10 22.26 6.47
CA GLY A 1101 32.28 21.33 6.52
C GLY A 1101 32.92 20.95 5.16
N ALA A 1102 33.02 19.65 4.78
CA ALA A 1102 33.42 19.20 3.41
C ALA A 1102 32.87 17.80 2.99
N THR A 1103 32.08 17.67 1.90
CA THR A 1103 31.43 16.39 1.43
C THR A 1103 30.71 16.58 0.06
N TYR A 1104 30.09 15.54 -0.57
CA TYR A 1104 28.95 15.64 -1.55
C TYR A 1104 28.41 14.27 -2.02
N CYS A 1105 27.33 14.24 -2.84
CA CYS A 1105 26.76 12.99 -3.41
C CYS A 1105 27.78 12.24 -4.27
N TRP A 1106 28.24 11.08 -3.79
CA TRP A 1106 29.24 10.19 -4.41
C TRP A 1106 28.77 9.62 -5.75
N GLY A 1107 27.55 9.07 -5.81
CA GLY A 1107 27.06 8.36 -7.00
C GLY A 1107 27.94 7.16 -7.37
N ASN A 1108 28.20 6.26 -6.43
CA ASN A 1108 29.19 5.18 -6.58
C ASN A 1108 28.66 4.03 -7.47
N ASN A 1109 28.62 4.27 -8.78
CA ASN A 1109 28.02 3.41 -9.80
C ASN A 1109 28.92 2.27 -10.29
N SER A 1110 28.30 1.12 -10.63
CA SER A 1110 28.85 0.23 -11.67
C SER A 1110 27.81 -0.23 -12.71
N GLU A 1111 26.68 -0.81 -12.31
CA GLU A 1111 25.71 -1.40 -13.25
C GLU A 1111 24.38 -0.63 -13.44
N GLY A 1112 23.96 0.21 -12.47
CA GLY A 1112 22.61 0.81 -12.41
C GLY A 1112 22.55 2.34 -12.32
N GLN A 1113 21.55 2.87 -11.61
CA GLN A 1113 21.11 4.28 -11.52
C GLN A 1113 22.19 5.38 -11.53
N LEU A 1114 22.46 5.97 -12.69
CA LEU A 1114 23.07 7.32 -12.82
C LEU A 1114 22.89 7.91 -14.23
N GLY A 1115 23.19 7.16 -15.29
CA GLY A 1115 23.08 7.65 -16.69
C GLY A 1115 24.01 8.83 -17.05
N ASN A 1116 25.09 9.06 -16.31
CA ASN A 1116 25.82 10.33 -16.31
C ASN A 1116 26.75 10.58 -17.52
N GLY A 1117 27.27 9.54 -18.17
CA GLY A 1117 28.14 9.60 -19.36
C GLY A 1117 29.39 8.73 -19.24
N GLU A 1118 30.29 9.10 -18.33
CA GLU A 1118 31.39 8.24 -17.87
C GLU A 1118 30.80 7.08 -17.04
N ASN A 1119 30.40 6.02 -17.74
CA ASN A 1119 29.84 4.76 -17.22
C ASN A 1119 30.32 3.58 -18.07
N GLY A 1120 30.46 2.39 -17.47
CA GLY A 1120 30.96 1.17 -18.10
C GLY A 1120 32.31 0.71 -17.51
N VAL A 1121 32.51 -0.62 -17.41
CA VAL A 1121 33.52 -1.27 -16.54
C VAL A 1121 34.87 -0.53 -16.49
N PRO A 1122 35.29 -0.02 -15.30
CA PRO A 1122 36.07 1.23 -15.24
C PRO A 1122 37.56 1.13 -15.57
N VAL A 1123 38.09 2.30 -15.95
CA VAL A 1123 39.52 2.62 -16.02
C VAL A 1123 39.98 3.38 -14.76
N ASN A 1124 39.15 4.27 -14.22
CA ASN A 1124 39.31 4.96 -12.93
C ASN A 1124 37.91 5.52 -12.48
N PRO A 1125 37.56 5.71 -11.18
CA PRO A 1125 36.27 6.40 -10.64
C PRO A 1125 35.63 9.37 -10.37
N LEU A 1126 34.58 10.06 -10.98
CA LEU A 1126 33.93 11.37 -10.83
C LEU A 1126 32.69 11.30 -11.77
N PRO A 1127 31.43 11.34 -11.29
CA PRO A 1127 30.26 11.40 -12.17
C PRO A 1127 30.14 12.75 -12.89
N GLN A 1128 28.99 12.97 -13.52
CA GLN A 1128 28.56 14.28 -14.02
C GLN A 1128 27.40 14.79 -13.12
N GLU A 1129 26.95 16.02 -13.34
CA GLU A 1129 25.95 16.69 -12.50
C GLU A 1129 24.57 15.97 -12.45
N VAL A 1130 23.91 15.98 -11.28
CA VAL A 1130 22.80 15.08 -10.87
C VAL A 1130 21.66 15.85 -10.15
N LEU A 1131 20.47 15.26 -10.06
CA LEU A 1131 19.18 15.88 -9.68
C LEU A 1131 18.46 15.15 -8.51
N ASN A 1132 17.32 15.70 -8.05
CA ASN A 1132 16.41 15.12 -7.04
C ASN A 1132 14.93 15.36 -7.43
N GLY A 1133 14.01 15.60 -6.47
CA GLY A 1133 12.62 15.91 -6.78
C GLY A 1133 12.43 17.22 -7.56
N ASP A 1134 13.48 18.05 -7.70
CA ASP A 1134 13.56 19.21 -8.60
C ASP A 1134 14.92 19.34 -9.37
N GLY A 1135 15.21 20.55 -9.91
CA GLY A 1135 16.30 20.90 -10.82
C GLY A 1135 17.10 22.20 -10.53
N SER A 1136 17.09 22.74 -9.30
CA SER A 1136 17.70 24.04 -8.91
C SER A 1136 19.23 24.08 -8.62
N ALA A 1137 19.73 24.29 -7.36
CA ALA A 1137 21.16 24.59 -7.07
C ALA A 1137 21.93 23.70 -6.03
N PRO A 1138 21.98 23.90 -4.68
CA PRO A 1138 22.46 22.86 -3.74
C PRO A 1138 21.58 22.58 -2.48
N LEU A 1139 20.57 21.71 -2.62
CA LEU A 1139 19.56 21.18 -1.66
C LEU A 1139 18.76 22.20 -0.78
N PRO A 1140 17.40 22.15 -0.65
CA PRO A 1140 16.60 23.22 -0.01
C PRO A 1140 16.69 23.36 1.53
N THR A 1141 15.62 23.61 2.31
CA THR A 1141 15.72 24.30 3.63
C THR A 1141 15.23 23.55 4.91
N PRO A 1142 15.91 22.46 5.34
CA PRO A 1142 15.53 21.35 6.89
C PRO A 1142 14.17 21.27 7.65
N GLU A 1143 14.02 20.31 8.58
CA GLU A 1143 13.76 20.58 10.03
C GLU A 1143 14.38 19.55 11.05
N ASP A 1144 13.81 18.39 11.42
CA ASP A 1144 14.44 17.33 12.29
C ASP A 1144 13.82 15.91 12.07
N LEU A 1145 14.38 14.79 12.60
CA LEU A 1145 14.11 13.39 12.17
C LEU A 1145 14.24 12.26 13.22
N SER A 1146 13.28 11.32 13.13
CA SER A 1146 13.52 9.86 13.12
C SER A 1146 12.66 9.24 12.00
N GLY A 1147 13.13 8.18 11.33
CA GLY A 1147 12.51 7.70 10.09
C GLY A 1147 13.37 6.70 9.29
N GLY A 1148 12.70 5.88 8.48
CA GLY A 1148 13.22 4.77 7.68
C GLY A 1148 14.15 5.07 6.49
N ASN A 1149 13.65 4.90 5.25
CA ASN A 1149 14.37 4.10 4.25
C ASN A 1149 14.58 4.70 2.83
N ALA A 1150 13.59 5.37 2.26
CA ALA A 1150 13.63 5.88 0.88
C ALA A 1150 12.53 6.89 0.55
N HIS A 1151 11.37 6.84 1.21
CA HIS A 1151 10.40 7.91 1.14
C HIS A 1151 10.61 8.91 2.24
N THR A 1152 10.41 10.17 1.89
CA THR A 1152 9.66 11.13 2.70
C THR A 1152 8.25 11.23 2.02
N CYS A 1153 7.31 12.03 2.50
CA CYS A 1153 6.81 13.11 1.62
C CYS A 1153 6.47 14.32 2.55
N VAL A 1154 7.48 15.18 2.86
CA VAL A 1154 7.69 15.71 4.24
C VAL A 1154 8.44 17.07 4.40
N LEU A 1155 8.14 17.79 5.51
CA LEU A 1155 8.94 18.72 6.35
C LEU A 1155 10.08 19.60 5.77
N THR A 1156 9.89 20.94 5.77
CA THR A 1156 10.90 22.00 5.54
C THR A 1156 10.56 23.28 6.33
N THR A 1157 11.51 24.19 6.61
CA THR A 1157 11.15 25.50 7.23
C THR A 1157 10.50 26.50 6.26
N THR A 1158 10.21 26.09 5.02
CA THR A 1158 9.26 26.75 4.08
C THR A 1158 8.07 25.84 3.72
N ARG A 1159 8.05 24.62 4.26
CA ARG A 1159 6.99 23.58 4.18
C ARG A 1159 6.53 23.11 2.78
N VAL A 1160 7.04 23.70 1.68
CA VAL A 1160 6.95 23.22 0.29
C VAL A 1160 7.95 22.08 -0.03
N VAL A 1161 7.79 21.31 -1.13
CA VAL A 1161 7.79 19.83 -1.06
C VAL A 1161 8.24 19.14 -2.41
N GLN A 1162 8.79 17.89 -2.42
CA GLN A 1162 9.40 17.20 -3.63
C GLN A 1162 9.33 15.62 -3.84
N CYS A 1163 8.29 15.05 -4.49
CA CYS A 1163 8.05 13.64 -5.01
C CYS A 1163 9.25 13.11 -5.85
N PHE A 1164 9.53 11.80 -5.85
CA PHE A 1164 10.12 11.08 -6.99
C PHE A 1164 9.57 9.63 -7.07
N GLY A 1165 8.26 9.50 -6.81
CA GLY A 1165 7.57 8.23 -6.52
C GLY A 1165 7.51 7.23 -7.68
N GLY A 1166 7.33 5.95 -7.33
CA GLY A 1166 7.45 4.81 -8.25
C GLY A 1166 8.37 3.74 -7.64
N ASN A 1167 9.34 3.16 -8.35
CA ASN A 1167 9.67 3.29 -9.77
C ASN A 1167 9.78 1.92 -10.48
N TRP A 1168 9.65 0.81 -9.74
CA TRP A 1168 10.28 -0.46 -10.10
C TRP A 1168 9.46 -1.73 -9.79
N ASP A 1169 8.20 -1.60 -9.36
CA ASP A 1169 7.26 -2.73 -9.16
C ASP A 1169 6.03 -2.62 -10.09
N HIS A 1170 6.25 -2.15 -11.33
CA HIS A 1170 5.20 -1.82 -12.29
C HIS A 1170 4.17 -0.84 -11.70
N GLN A 1171 4.72 0.24 -11.13
CA GLN A 1171 4.00 1.41 -10.61
C GLN A 1171 3.08 2.07 -11.66
N LEU A 1172 1.79 2.32 -11.35
CA LEU A 1172 0.83 3.03 -12.19
C LEU A 1172 0.69 2.42 -13.62
N GLY A 1173 0.41 3.21 -14.67
CA GLY A 1173 0.04 2.68 -16.00
C GLY A 1173 0.44 3.58 -17.18
N ASN A 1174 1.43 3.16 -17.97
CA ASN A 1174 1.69 3.68 -19.33
C ASN A 1174 2.39 2.61 -20.19
N GLY A 1175 2.70 2.92 -21.45
CA GLY A 1175 3.41 2.01 -22.37
C GLY A 1175 4.02 2.67 -23.61
N ASP A 1176 4.32 3.97 -23.55
CA ASP A 1176 4.69 4.82 -24.70
C ASP A 1176 5.91 5.69 -24.33
N THR A 1177 6.96 5.84 -25.16
CA THR A 1177 7.38 5.01 -26.33
C THR A 1177 8.92 4.95 -26.51
N THR A 1178 9.68 5.86 -25.91
CA THR A 1178 10.01 7.08 -26.68
C THR A 1178 11.42 7.12 -27.30
N ASP A 1179 12.49 7.24 -26.51
CA ASP A 1179 13.91 6.96 -26.87
C ASP A 1179 14.75 7.00 -25.55
N PRO A 1180 14.46 6.09 -24.58
CA PRO A 1180 14.17 6.55 -23.21
C PRO A 1180 15.33 6.93 -22.27
N GLU A 1181 14.93 7.52 -21.13
CA GLU A 1181 15.74 8.05 -20.01
C GLU A 1181 16.49 9.38 -20.22
N PRO A 1182 15.86 10.44 -20.80
CA PRO A 1182 16.30 11.81 -20.59
C PRO A 1182 15.37 12.62 -19.66
N LEU A 1183 14.11 12.22 -19.37
CA LEU A 1183 13.27 12.82 -18.31
C LEU A 1183 11.93 12.08 -18.06
N PRO A 1184 11.64 11.56 -16.85
CA PRO A 1184 10.31 11.08 -16.43
C PRO A 1184 9.41 12.20 -15.83
N VAL A 1185 8.17 11.86 -15.50
CA VAL A 1185 7.09 12.80 -15.13
C VAL A 1185 6.38 12.48 -13.80
N GLY A 1186 5.43 13.32 -13.37
CA GLY A 1186 4.92 13.40 -11.99
C GLY A 1186 3.57 12.74 -11.70
N LEU A 1187 2.82 13.31 -10.73
CA LEU A 1187 1.56 12.80 -10.18
C LEU A 1187 0.44 13.87 -10.04
N HIS A 1188 0.38 14.88 -10.91
CA HIS A 1188 -0.66 15.95 -10.91
C HIS A 1188 -1.90 15.79 -11.87
N PRO A 1189 -2.35 14.63 -12.41
CA PRO A 1189 -1.86 13.25 -12.31
C PRO A 1189 -0.58 12.97 -13.11
N GLY A 1190 -0.08 13.96 -13.85
CA GLY A 1190 1.33 14.05 -14.22
C GLY A 1190 1.94 15.37 -13.72
N ASP A 1191 1.55 16.55 -14.19
CA ASP A 1191 0.63 16.85 -15.28
C ASP A 1191 0.86 16.00 -16.53
N GLY A 1192 -0.24 15.56 -17.13
CA GLY A 1192 -0.28 14.69 -18.31
C GLY A 1192 -1.67 14.67 -18.89
#